data_AF-A0A1X3PAW7-F1
#
_entry.id   AF-A0A1X3PAW7-F1
#
_cell.length_a   1.000
_cell.length_b   1.000
_cell.length_c   1.000
_cell.angle_alpha   90.00
_cell.angle_beta   90.00
_cell.angle_gamma   90.00
#
_symmetry.space_group_name_H-M   'P 1'
#
loop_
_entity.id
_entity.type
_entity.pdbx_description
1 polymer ?
#
loop_
_entity_poly.entity_id
_entity_poly.type
_entity_poly.pdbx_seq_one_letter_code
_entity_poly.pdbx_strand_id
1 'polypeptide(L)'
;MTLSRSADSAPAVTVAGRASGLTRVGTLRAAGLLTAVTLTLTACGGGGETADDVSSSDGEDTGLVIIASTDVYSFLAEKVVGDTAEVDAMVDNPAMDPHSYEATPQDRLSIEKADVIIANGGGYDPFITRLASSAGKDDLVYQVIDGENHHAHEWTGSYENEHVWYDLSLMAEVVRDFGEHMSDLAPENADLYGENAESTAQQLEELDERNRALGADGLGFLATEPVSQFLLLDAGFDDLTEEQFLAAVEHGDDVAPRIYQDALDTATGDDIDMLAYNEQTETNQSLQIRQAAEDAGVPVSSSPRPSLTTSTTTSSGWSTTSTRSRRSWRQPVSDRAGASAALSLDGAGIAFHGRTLWEGLDLDLSPGEFLAVLGPNGAGKSTLLKVLLGLQRLSAGDVRVAGRAVRRGSSDVGYIPQQHALPAETPLRARDLVALGLDGHRFGFRMRPRAQRRRVDGLLEEVGATEYADMPVGLLSGGEQQRLRAAQALASDPAVLLCDEPLHSLDLHHQQAITDLIQRQATERGAAVVFVTHEINPVVEHVDRVLYIARGRHRIGPTRDVMRSEVLSELYDAPIDVIEHRGRLVVMSHHLEGHHCAPGHSADPSAAHGGEPGGLAPEDPRVGVGPHIHDDDHETHQHAAPHDVAERATPGRRTGAAR
;
A
#
# COMPACT_ATOMS: atom_id res chain seq x y z
N MET A 1 16.11 -69.89 31.43
CA MET A 1 15.91 -69.53 32.85
C MET A 1 16.28 -68.08 33.04
N THR A 2 15.57 -67.42 33.95
CA THR A 2 15.84 -66.13 34.59
C THR A 2 17.32 -65.70 34.68
N LEU A 3 17.57 -64.40 34.54
CA LEU A 3 18.19 -63.58 35.59
C LEU A 3 18.00 -62.08 35.31
N SER A 4 17.70 -61.31 36.35
CA SER A 4 17.56 -59.85 36.32
C SER A 4 18.88 -59.14 36.58
N ARG A 5 18.99 -57.87 36.17
CA ARG A 5 19.93 -56.90 36.75
C ARG A 5 19.35 -55.49 36.72
N SER A 6 19.64 -54.73 37.77
CA SER A 6 19.32 -53.32 37.97
C SER A 6 20.52 -52.43 37.61
N ALA A 7 20.28 -51.23 37.07
CA ALA A 7 20.83 -49.94 37.53
C ALA A 7 20.69 -48.81 36.48
N ASP A 8 20.42 -47.60 37.00
CA ASP A 8 20.72 -46.24 36.50
C ASP A 8 20.24 -45.71 35.15
N SER A 9 19.43 -44.63 35.22
CA SER A 9 19.67 -43.39 34.45
C SER A 9 18.93 -42.15 35.01
N ALA A 10 19.72 -41.10 35.28
CA ALA A 10 19.49 -39.64 35.27
C ALA A 10 18.18 -38.97 35.80
N PRO A 11 18.28 -37.77 36.45
CA PRO A 11 17.13 -37.02 36.96
C PRO A 11 16.45 -36.15 35.87
N ALA A 12 15.12 -36.06 35.92
CA ALA A 12 14.36 -35.06 35.18
C ALA A 12 14.42 -33.69 35.91
N VAL A 13 14.89 -32.66 35.22
CA VAL A 13 14.81 -31.27 35.71
C VAL A 13 13.43 -30.74 35.39
N THR A 14 12.57 -30.66 36.41
CA THR A 14 11.25 -30.01 36.29
C THR A 14 11.42 -28.50 36.19
N VAL A 15 11.37 -27.95 34.97
CA VAL A 15 11.15 -26.51 34.79
C VAL A 15 9.69 -26.23 35.14
N ALA A 16 9.47 -25.73 36.36
CA ALA A 16 8.15 -25.31 36.81
C ALA A 16 7.76 -24.01 36.09
N GLY A 17 7.07 -24.14 34.96
CA GLY A 17 6.36 -23.03 34.34
C GLY A 17 5.33 -22.48 35.30
N ARG A 18 5.50 -21.24 35.76
CA ARG A 18 4.45 -20.48 36.43
C ARG A 18 3.40 -20.10 35.39
N ALA A 19 2.40 -20.96 35.21
CA ALA A 19 1.13 -20.55 34.65
C ALA A 19 0.39 -19.70 35.71
N SER A 20 0.70 -18.40 35.77
CA SER A 20 -0.09 -17.43 36.52
C SER A 20 -1.37 -17.15 35.75
N GLY A 21 -2.39 -17.97 36.01
CA GLY A 21 -3.76 -17.69 35.57
C GLY A 21 -4.32 -16.47 36.28
N LEU A 22 -4.02 -15.30 35.75
CA LEU A 22 -4.72 -14.04 36.01
C LEU A 22 -5.51 -13.71 34.76
N THR A 23 -6.79 -14.11 34.73
CA THR A 23 -7.74 -13.52 33.80
C THR A 23 -7.81 -12.02 34.10
N ARG A 24 -7.31 -11.17 33.20
CA ARG A 24 -7.50 -9.72 33.29
C ARG A 24 -9.01 -9.45 33.41
N VAL A 25 -9.41 -8.61 34.36
CA VAL A 25 -10.85 -8.34 34.58
C VAL A 25 -11.42 -7.52 33.42
N GLY A 26 -10.58 -6.71 32.76
CA GLY A 26 -10.93 -5.99 31.53
C GLY A 26 -11.15 -6.91 30.33
N THR A 27 -10.37 -7.99 30.13
CA THR A 27 -10.47 -8.80 28.89
C THR A 27 -11.80 -9.53 28.70
N LEU A 28 -12.56 -9.81 29.77
CA LEU A 28 -13.94 -10.32 29.66
C LEU A 28 -14.97 -9.25 29.32
N ARG A 29 -14.70 -7.97 29.64
CA ARG A 29 -15.51 -6.83 29.21
C ARG A 29 -15.15 -6.45 27.77
N ALA A 30 -13.86 -6.27 27.50
CA ALA A 30 -13.32 -6.02 26.17
C ALA A 30 -13.86 -7.03 25.16
N ALA A 31 -13.76 -8.35 25.39
CA ALA A 31 -14.32 -9.36 24.49
C ALA A 31 -15.84 -9.29 24.26
N GLY A 32 -16.62 -8.77 25.22
CA GLY A 32 -18.05 -8.53 25.05
C GLY A 32 -18.34 -7.28 24.21
N LEU A 33 -17.57 -6.22 24.41
CA LEU A 33 -17.63 -4.97 23.65
C LEU A 33 -17.15 -5.18 22.20
N LEU A 34 -16.10 -6.00 22.02
CA LEU A 34 -15.51 -6.43 20.75
C LEU A 34 -16.59 -6.92 19.77
N THR A 35 -17.48 -7.79 20.25
CA THR A 35 -18.59 -8.34 19.43
C THR A 35 -19.55 -7.24 18.95
N ALA A 36 -19.76 -6.19 19.75
CA ALA A 36 -20.61 -5.07 19.38
C ALA A 36 -19.90 -4.09 18.43
N VAL A 37 -18.64 -3.76 18.68
CA VAL A 37 -17.84 -2.90 17.78
C VAL A 37 -17.68 -3.53 16.40
N THR A 38 -17.40 -4.84 16.30
CA THR A 38 -17.34 -5.53 15.00
C THR A 38 -18.69 -5.52 14.27
N LEU A 39 -19.82 -5.56 15.01
CA LEU A 39 -21.16 -5.44 14.43
C LEU A 39 -21.45 -4.01 13.94
N THR A 40 -21.00 -2.97 14.65
CA THR A 40 -21.09 -1.58 14.16
C THR A 40 -20.24 -1.40 12.90
N LEU A 41 -18.99 -1.89 12.89
CA LEU A 41 -18.09 -1.85 11.74
C LEU A 41 -18.68 -2.55 10.49
N THR A 42 -19.38 -3.68 10.67
CA THR A 42 -20.06 -4.38 9.56
C THR A 42 -21.43 -3.79 9.19
N ALA A 43 -22.05 -2.97 10.05
CA ALA A 43 -23.22 -2.17 9.69
C ALA A 43 -22.83 -0.96 8.82
N CYS A 44 -21.65 -0.37 9.05
CA CYS A 44 -21.08 0.69 8.22
C CYS A 44 -20.48 0.15 6.91
N GLY A 45 -19.83 -1.03 6.95
CA GLY A 45 -19.18 -1.65 5.80
C GLY A 45 -19.98 -2.80 5.16
N GLY A 46 -20.90 -2.47 4.25
CA GLY A 46 -21.42 -3.41 3.25
C GLY A 46 -22.20 -4.63 3.77
N GLY A 47 -23.07 -4.43 4.77
CA GLY A 47 -24.00 -5.47 5.24
C GLY A 47 -25.15 -5.72 4.26
N GLY A 48 -25.08 -6.80 3.47
CA GLY A 48 -26.12 -7.18 2.52
C GLY A 48 -27.44 -7.68 3.15
N GLU A 49 -28.23 -6.77 3.70
CA GLU A 49 -29.68 -6.96 3.81
C GLU A 49 -30.34 -6.68 2.46
N THR A 50 -31.32 -7.51 2.11
CA THR A 50 -32.04 -7.44 0.83
C THR A 50 -32.71 -6.09 0.64
N ALA A 51 -32.62 -5.52 -0.57
CA ALA A 51 -33.31 -4.30 -0.99
C ALA A 51 -34.84 -4.49 -1.13
N ASP A 52 -35.48 -4.82 0.00
CA ASP A 52 -36.90 -5.13 0.16
C ASP A 52 -37.50 -4.33 1.35
N ASP A 53 -37.07 -3.07 1.53
CA ASP A 53 -37.87 -2.04 2.23
C ASP A 53 -37.50 -0.59 1.84
N VAL A 54 -37.02 -0.38 0.60
CA VAL A 54 -37.04 0.96 0.01
C VAL A 54 -38.50 1.29 -0.32
N SER A 55 -39.11 2.19 0.44
CA SER A 55 -40.42 2.74 0.12
C SER A 55 -40.34 3.40 -1.26
N SER A 56 -41.19 2.97 -2.20
CA SER A 56 -41.28 3.58 -3.53
C SER A 56 -41.48 5.09 -3.41
N SER A 57 -40.45 5.86 -3.75
CA SER A 57 -40.46 7.32 -3.62
C SER A 57 -41.28 7.95 -4.74
N ASP A 58 -42.30 8.75 -4.39
CA ASP A 58 -43.17 9.48 -5.33
C ASP A 58 -42.48 10.71 -6.01
N GLY A 59 -41.15 10.75 -6.04
CA GLY A 59 -40.35 11.85 -6.60
C GLY A 59 -40.26 11.85 -8.13
N GLU A 60 -39.92 13.01 -8.72
CA GLU A 60 -39.69 13.13 -10.16
C GLU A 60 -38.24 12.74 -10.53
N ASP A 61 -38.07 11.97 -11.61
CA ASP A 61 -36.75 11.62 -12.17
C ASP A 61 -36.07 12.88 -12.72
N THR A 62 -34.98 13.29 -12.08
CA THR A 62 -34.21 14.49 -12.40
C THR A 62 -33.26 14.28 -13.58
N GLY A 63 -32.87 13.03 -13.85
CA GLY A 63 -31.79 12.68 -14.77
C GLY A 63 -30.39 13.14 -14.34
N LEU A 64 -30.19 13.59 -13.09
CA LEU A 64 -28.88 13.95 -12.54
C LEU A 64 -28.00 12.71 -12.37
N VAL A 65 -26.69 12.88 -12.54
CA VAL A 65 -25.68 11.82 -12.32
C VAL A 65 -24.75 12.21 -11.16
N ILE A 66 -24.73 11.40 -10.11
CA ILE A 66 -23.92 11.58 -8.90
C ILE A 66 -22.79 10.55 -8.90
N ILE A 67 -21.53 11.01 -8.88
CA ILE A 67 -20.35 10.13 -8.84
C ILE A 67 -19.61 10.32 -7.52
N ALA A 68 -19.57 9.27 -6.70
CA ALA A 68 -18.82 9.26 -5.45
C ALA A 68 -17.40 8.68 -5.62
N SER A 69 -16.47 9.04 -4.73
CA SER A 69 -15.15 8.40 -4.67
C SER A 69 -15.20 6.96 -4.14
N THR A 70 -16.03 6.70 -3.13
CA THR A 70 -16.21 5.38 -2.50
C THR A 70 -17.68 4.96 -2.41
N ASP A 71 -17.90 3.66 -2.24
CA ASP A 71 -19.21 3.02 -2.06
C ASP A 71 -19.99 3.52 -0.82
N VAL A 72 -19.29 3.90 0.26
CA VAL A 72 -19.90 4.50 1.45
C VAL A 72 -20.67 5.79 1.09
N TYR A 73 -20.06 6.65 0.27
CA TYR A 73 -20.69 7.91 -0.12
C TYR A 73 -21.78 7.74 -1.18
N SER A 74 -21.65 6.79 -2.11
CA SER A 74 -22.76 6.48 -3.02
C SER A 74 -23.95 5.90 -2.26
N PHE A 75 -23.74 5.02 -1.28
CA PHE A 75 -24.81 4.48 -0.44
C PHE A 75 -25.55 5.57 0.34
N LEU A 76 -24.83 6.51 0.97
CA LEU A 76 -25.46 7.63 1.67
C LEU A 76 -26.22 8.55 0.71
N ALA A 77 -25.67 8.81 -0.49
CA ALA A 77 -26.37 9.59 -1.51
C ALA A 77 -27.64 8.89 -2.00
N GLU A 78 -27.60 7.59 -2.30
CA GLU A 78 -28.77 6.76 -2.66
C GLU A 78 -29.87 6.83 -1.61
N LYS A 79 -29.52 6.83 -0.31
CA LYS A 79 -30.51 6.98 0.77
C LYS A 79 -31.22 8.33 0.76
N VAL A 80 -30.55 9.40 0.32
CA VAL A 80 -31.14 10.74 0.20
C VAL A 80 -31.97 10.86 -1.08
N VAL A 81 -31.41 10.50 -2.25
CA VAL A 81 -32.04 10.77 -3.55
C VAL A 81 -33.01 9.69 -4.03
N GLY A 82 -32.89 8.45 -3.54
CA GLY A 82 -33.69 7.32 -3.99
C GLY A 82 -33.59 7.10 -5.51
N ASP A 83 -34.70 6.73 -6.15
CA ASP A 83 -34.77 6.48 -7.60
C ASP A 83 -34.77 7.77 -8.48
N THR A 84 -34.55 8.97 -7.91
CA THR A 84 -34.68 10.25 -8.63
C THR A 84 -33.43 10.72 -9.38
N ALA A 85 -32.29 10.06 -9.18
CA ALA A 85 -31.01 10.35 -9.82
C ALA A 85 -30.18 9.05 -10.01
N GLU A 86 -29.24 9.05 -10.96
CA GLU A 86 -28.27 7.97 -11.15
C GLU A 86 -27.10 8.17 -10.16
N VAL A 87 -26.79 7.17 -9.34
CA VAL A 87 -25.65 7.20 -8.39
C VAL A 87 -24.67 6.07 -8.74
N ASP A 88 -23.38 6.37 -8.73
CA ASP A 88 -22.29 5.41 -8.99
C ASP A 88 -21.04 5.75 -8.16
N ALA A 89 -20.15 4.78 -7.95
CA ALA A 89 -18.92 4.93 -7.17
C ALA A 89 -17.67 4.57 -7.99
N MET A 90 -16.60 5.36 -7.84
CA MET A 90 -15.31 5.06 -8.49
C MET A 90 -14.58 3.87 -7.88
N VAL A 91 -14.71 3.70 -6.55
CA VAL A 91 -14.21 2.57 -5.78
C VAL A 91 -15.41 1.84 -5.19
N ASP A 92 -15.91 0.86 -5.94
CA ASP A 92 -17.06 0.00 -5.60
C ASP A 92 -16.66 -1.30 -4.87
N ASN A 93 -15.37 -1.44 -4.57
CA ASN A 93 -14.77 -2.69 -4.10
C ASN A 93 -14.07 -2.48 -2.75
N PRO A 94 -14.59 -3.03 -1.64
CA PRO A 94 -14.02 -2.86 -0.30
C PRO A 94 -12.66 -3.56 -0.10
N ALA A 95 -12.12 -4.24 -1.13
CA ALA A 95 -10.75 -4.76 -1.14
C ALA A 95 -9.78 -3.90 -1.99
N MET A 96 -10.21 -2.74 -2.47
CA MET A 96 -9.41 -1.78 -3.23
C MET A 96 -9.09 -0.56 -2.37
N ASP A 97 -7.81 -0.32 -2.13
CA ASP A 97 -7.29 0.83 -1.38
C ASP A 97 -7.36 2.12 -2.24
N PRO A 98 -8.12 3.15 -1.83
CA PRO A 98 -8.25 4.41 -2.56
C PRO A 98 -6.95 5.21 -2.71
N HIS A 99 -5.99 5.10 -1.79
CA HIS A 99 -4.67 5.75 -1.90
C HIS A 99 -3.85 5.16 -3.04
N SER A 100 -4.07 3.87 -3.33
CA SER A 100 -3.43 3.15 -4.44
C SER A 100 -4.13 3.33 -5.79
N TYR A 101 -5.30 3.99 -5.84
CA TYR A 101 -6.18 4.02 -7.01
C TYR A 101 -5.59 4.79 -8.21
N GLU A 102 -5.40 4.09 -9.34
CA GLU A 102 -4.97 4.69 -10.60
C GLU A 102 -6.15 4.83 -11.57
N ALA A 103 -6.71 6.03 -11.64
CA ALA A 103 -7.87 6.36 -12.47
C ALA A 103 -7.71 5.96 -13.95
N THR A 104 -8.68 5.18 -14.42
CA THR A 104 -8.81 4.62 -15.75
C THR A 104 -9.39 5.62 -16.76
N PRO A 105 -9.37 5.30 -18.07
CA PRO A 105 -10.07 6.08 -19.08
C PRO A 105 -11.61 6.05 -18.95
N GLN A 106 -12.18 5.08 -18.24
CA GLN A 106 -13.63 4.98 -18.03
C GLN A 106 -14.09 6.01 -16.98
N ASP A 107 -13.32 6.15 -15.91
CA ASP A 107 -13.63 7.02 -14.77
C ASP A 107 -13.67 8.50 -15.18
N ARG A 108 -12.82 8.87 -16.16
CA ARG A 108 -12.90 10.18 -16.84
C ARG A 108 -14.22 10.41 -17.55
N LEU A 109 -14.79 9.38 -18.18
CA LEU A 109 -16.09 9.47 -18.86
C LEU A 109 -17.25 9.52 -17.85
N SER A 110 -17.09 8.96 -16.66
CA SER A 110 -18.06 9.12 -15.55
C SER A 110 -18.03 10.56 -15.02
N ILE A 111 -16.85 11.12 -14.73
CA ILE A 111 -16.71 12.53 -14.31
C ILE A 111 -17.17 13.50 -15.40
N GLU A 112 -16.91 13.23 -16.69
CA GLU A 112 -17.45 14.05 -17.79
C GLU A 112 -18.99 14.11 -17.79
N LYS A 113 -19.68 13.11 -17.24
CA LYS A 113 -21.16 13.09 -17.10
C LYS A 113 -21.68 13.61 -15.77
N ALA A 114 -20.91 13.50 -14.68
CA ALA A 114 -21.33 13.83 -13.33
C ALA A 114 -21.89 15.27 -13.19
N ASP A 115 -23.05 15.41 -12.59
CA ASP A 115 -23.63 16.70 -12.18
C ASP A 115 -23.26 17.03 -10.72
N VAL A 116 -23.02 16.00 -9.89
CA VAL A 116 -22.45 16.11 -8.54
C VAL A 116 -21.31 15.10 -8.38
N ILE A 117 -20.21 15.51 -7.75
CA ILE A 117 -19.03 14.68 -7.50
C ILE A 117 -18.77 14.66 -5.99
N ILE A 118 -18.97 13.53 -5.32
CA ILE A 118 -18.77 13.42 -3.86
C ILE A 118 -17.35 12.95 -3.56
N ALA A 119 -16.63 13.70 -2.72
CA ALA A 119 -15.28 13.39 -2.27
C ALA A 119 -15.18 13.45 -0.74
N ASN A 120 -14.37 12.57 -0.16
CA ASN A 120 -14.00 12.56 1.26
C ASN A 120 -13.33 13.90 1.65
N GLY A 121 -12.41 14.37 0.82
CA GLY A 121 -11.54 15.48 1.18
C GLY A 121 -10.43 15.03 2.14
N GLY A 122 -9.81 15.97 2.84
CA GLY A 122 -8.73 15.72 3.82
C GLY A 122 -7.40 15.18 3.25
N GLY A 123 -7.37 14.74 1.99
CA GLY A 123 -6.20 14.11 1.35
C GLY A 123 -6.40 12.64 0.96
N TYR A 124 -7.55 12.05 1.32
CA TYR A 124 -7.88 10.64 1.14
C TYR A 124 -8.01 10.21 -0.33
N ASP A 125 -8.82 10.96 -1.11
CA ASP A 125 -9.22 10.62 -2.47
C ASP A 125 -8.75 11.64 -3.53
N PRO A 126 -7.45 12.00 -3.58
CA PRO A 126 -6.95 13.05 -4.46
C PRO A 126 -7.05 12.66 -5.94
N PHE A 127 -7.42 11.41 -6.27
CA PHE A 127 -7.74 11.03 -7.64
C PHE A 127 -9.02 11.69 -8.16
N ILE A 128 -10.10 11.75 -7.36
CA ILE A 128 -11.40 12.25 -7.86
C ILE A 128 -11.37 13.76 -8.07
N THR A 129 -10.75 14.50 -7.15
CA THR A 129 -10.55 15.95 -7.26
C THR A 129 -9.66 16.32 -8.44
N ARG A 130 -8.56 15.58 -8.69
CA ARG A 130 -7.74 15.73 -9.90
C ARG A 130 -8.49 15.41 -11.18
N LEU A 131 -9.40 14.42 -11.17
CA LEU A 131 -10.24 14.12 -12.34
C LEU A 131 -11.23 15.24 -12.62
N ALA A 132 -11.95 15.71 -11.60
CA ALA A 132 -12.89 16.84 -11.68
C ALA A 132 -12.20 18.09 -12.23
N SER A 133 -11.03 18.44 -11.67
CA SER A 133 -10.22 19.56 -12.15
C SER A 133 -9.74 19.40 -13.59
N SER A 134 -9.35 18.17 -13.99
CA SER A 134 -8.98 17.89 -15.38
C SER A 134 -10.14 17.99 -16.38
N ALA A 135 -11.38 17.84 -15.89
CA ALA A 135 -12.61 18.02 -16.67
C ALA A 135 -13.16 19.47 -16.59
N GLY A 136 -12.59 20.33 -15.75
CA GLY A 136 -13.11 21.68 -15.47
C GLY A 136 -14.44 21.67 -14.72
N LYS A 137 -14.58 20.74 -13.77
CA LYS A 137 -15.78 20.49 -12.95
C LYS A 137 -15.52 20.70 -11.45
N ASP A 138 -14.53 21.51 -11.10
CA ASP A 138 -14.17 21.83 -9.71
C ASP A 138 -15.39 22.37 -8.91
N ASP A 139 -16.24 23.17 -9.56
CA ASP A 139 -17.47 23.75 -8.98
C ASP A 139 -18.58 22.70 -8.69
N LEU A 140 -18.41 21.43 -9.10
CA LEU A 140 -19.37 20.34 -8.88
C LEU A 140 -18.91 19.34 -7.80
N VAL A 141 -17.78 19.62 -7.14
CA VAL A 141 -17.22 18.74 -6.10
C VAL A 141 -17.83 19.10 -4.74
N TYR A 142 -18.67 18.20 -4.22
CA TYR A 142 -19.11 18.20 -2.84
C TYR A 142 -18.02 17.52 -1.99
N GLN A 143 -17.27 18.29 -1.21
CA GLN A 143 -16.27 17.76 -0.27
C GLN A 143 -16.90 17.57 1.11
N VAL A 144 -16.74 16.37 1.65
CA VAL A 144 -17.23 15.98 2.99
C VAL A 144 -16.41 16.63 4.10
N ILE A 145 -15.11 16.87 3.86
CA ILE A 145 -14.25 17.66 4.75
C ILE A 145 -13.51 18.75 3.98
N ASP A 146 -13.58 19.97 4.52
CA ASP A 146 -12.81 21.13 4.08
C ASP A 146 -11.31 20.94 4.37
N GLY A 147 -10.54 20.65 3.31
CA GLY A 147 -9.07 20.69 3.33
C GLY A 147 -8.54 21.04 1.95
N GLU A 148 -7.63 22.03 1.86
CA GLU A 148 -6.94 22.29 0.59
C GLU A 148 -6.14 21.05 0.19
N ASN A 149 -6.34 20.57 -1.05
CA ASN A 149 -5.52 19.53 -1.67
C ASN A 149 -4.10 20.07 -1.96
N HIS A 150 -3.34 20.34 -0.90
CA HIS A 150 -2.03 20.94 -0.96
C HIS A 150 -1.00 19.95 -1.52
N HIS A 151 -0.76 20.04 -2.82
CA HIS A 151 0.55 19.76 -3.40
C HIS A 151 1.57 20.82 -2.92
N ALA A 152 1.86 20.87 -1.62
CA ALA A 152 2.81 21.81 -1.03
C ALA A 152 3.62 21.16 0.11
N HIS A 153 4.91 21.48 0.14
CA HIS A 153 5.86 20.95 1.11
C HIS A 153 5.77 21.68 2.47
N GLU A 154 4.91 21.25 3.39
CA GLU A 154 5.09 21.48 4.84
C GLU A 154 4.15 20.58 5.66
N TRP A 155 4.67 19.42 6.11
CA TRP A 155 3.99 18.56 7.09
C TRP A 155 4.05 19.24 8.46
N THR A 156 2.88 19.55 9.02
CA THR A 156 2.72 20.29 10.29
C THR A 156 2.92 19.43 11.54
N GLY A 157 3.00 18.11 11.40
CA GLY A 157 3.35 17.19 12.48
C GLY A 157 2.19 16.83 13.43
N SER A 158 0.95 16.99 12.99
CA SER A 158 -0.23 16.38 13.60
C SER A 158 -0.86 15.40 12.61
N TYR A 159 -1.16 14.20 13.08
CA TYR A 159 -1.92 13.18 12.38
C TYR A 159 -3.41 13.55 12.36
N GLU A 160 -4.01 13.67 11.18
CA GLU A 160 -5.46 13.90 11.00
C GLU A 160 -6.07 12.64 10.38
N ASN A 161 -6.96 11.97 11.12
CA ASN A 161 -7.54 10.71 10.66
C ASN A 161 -8.56 10.96 9.54
N GLU A 162 -8.23 10.49 8.35
CA GLU A 162 -9.02 10.66 7.13
C GLU A 162 -10.23 9.70 7.00
N HIS A 163 -10.36 8.72 7.90
CA HIS A 163 -11.38 7.66 7.88
C HIS A 163 -12.74 8.10 8.46
N VAL A 164 -13.15 9.30 8.08
CA VAL A 164 -14.17 10.11 8.78
C VAL A 164 -15.59 9.60 8.64
N TRP A 165 -15.83 8.68 7.71
CA TRP A 165 -17.12 7.97 7.61
C TRP A 165 -17.40 7.04 8.82
N TYR A 166 -16.42 6.81 9.69
CA TYR A 166 -16.60 6.17 10.99
C TYR A 166 -16.94 7.14 12.13
N ASP A 167 -16.86 8.46 11.91
CA ASP A 167 -17.51 9.45 12.79
C ASP A 167 -18.98 9.54 12.42
N LEU A 168 -19.81 8.76 13.13
CA LEU A 168 -21.25 8.67 12.87
C LEU A 168 -21.97 10.00 13.14
N SER A 169 -21.42 10.85 14.02
CA SER A 169 -21.98 12.15 14.34
C SER A 169 -21.75 13.14 13.20
N LEU A 170 -20.53 13.19 12.65
CA LEU A 170 -20.20 13.95 11.46
C LEU A 170 -21.00 13.46 10.24
N MET A 171 -21.12 12.14 10.04
CA MET A 171 -21.89 11.61 8.92
C MET A 171 -23.39 11.97 9.00
N ALA A 172 -23.97 12.09 10.21
CA ALA A 172 -25.33 12.57 10.38
C ALA A 172 -25.50 14.06 10.03
N GLU A 173 -24.47 14.89 10.20
CA GLU A 173 -24.45 16.28 9.72
C GLU A 173 -24.26 16.34 8.20
N VAL A 174 -23.30 15.59 7.66
CA VAL A 174 -22.99 15.51 6.21
C VAL A 174 -24.19 15.03 5.39
N VAL A 175 -24.95 14.05 5.88
CA VAL A 175 -26.17 13.57 5.20
C VAL A 175 -27.26 14.65 5.13
N ARG A 176 -27.39 15.48 6.18
CA ARG A 176 -28.33 16.60 6.20
C ARG A 176 -27.91 17.71 5.23
N ASP A 177 -26.65 18.13 5.27
CA ASP A 177 -26.09 19.13 4.35
C ASP A 177 -26.20 18.68 2.89
N PHE A 178 -25.91 17.40 2.60
CA PHE A 178 -26.12 16.82 1.29
C PHE A 178 -27.60 16.82 0.86
N GLY A 179 -28.53 16.58 1.79
CA GLY A 179 -29.97 16.72 1.56
C GLY A 179 -30.39 18.14 1.22
N GLU A 180 -29.83 19.16 1.89
CA GLU A 180 -30.05 20.57 1.55
C GLU A 180 -29.42 20.91 0.18
N HIS A 181 -28.20 20.45 -0.10
CA HIS A 181 -27.51 20.63 -1.38
C HIS A 181 -28.32 20.05 -2.57
N MET A 182 -28.81 18.83 -2.43
CA MET A 182 -29.67 18.21 -3.46
C MET A 182 -31.02 18.92 -3.60
N SER A 183 -31.56 19.48 -2.51
CA SER A 183 -32.80 20.26 -2.53
C SER A 183 -32.66 21.59 -3.28
N ASP A 184 -31.50 22.23 -3.20
CA ASP A 184 -31.17 23.43 -3.99
C ASP A 184 -30.95 23.10 -5.49
N LEU A 185 -30.42 21.91 -5.79
CA LEU A 185 -30.18 21.44 -7.17
C LEU A 185 -31.45 20.99 -7.90
N ALA A 186 -32.35 20.26 -7.23
CA ALA A 186 -33.64 19.82 -7.78
C ALA A 186 -34.81 20.15 -6.82
N PRO A 187 -35.26 21.43 -6.79
CA PRO A 187 -36.30 21.89 -5.86
C PRO A 187 -37.65 21.18 -5.97
N GLU A 188 -37.93 20.52 -7.09
CA GLU A 188 -39.08 19.63 -7.29
C GLU A 188 -39.14 18.46 -6.29
N ASN A 189 -37.99 17.99 -5.80
CA ASN A 189 -37.86 16.88 -4.86
C ASN A 189 -37.40 17.33 -3.45
N ALA A 190 -37.32 18.63 -3.17
CA ALA A 190 -36.75 19.15 -1.92
C ALA A 190 -37.39 18.58 -0.64
N ASP A 191 -38.72 18.46 -0.60
CA ASP A 191 -39.42 17.86 0.55
C ASP A 191 -39.02 16.38 0.76
N LEU A 192 -38.84 15.61 -0.34
CA LEU A 192 -38.42 14.21 -0.32
C LEU A 192 -36.97 14.06 0.16
N TYR A 193 -36.05 14.87 -0.37
CA TYR A 193 -34.63 14.82 0.02
C TYR A 193 -34.44 15.22 1.48
N GLY A 194 -35.14 16.25 1.96
CA GLY A 194 -35.12 16.63 3.37
C GLY A 194 -35.66 15.55 4.31
N GLU A 195 -36.79 14.92 3.97
CA GLU A 195 -37.35 13.81 4.76
C GLU A 195 -36.43 12.57 4.76
N ASN A 196 -35.84 12.22 3.62
CA ASN A 196 -34.92 11.09 3.48
C ASN A 196 -33.59 11.31 4.22
N ALA A 197 -33.01 12.51 4.11
CA ALA A 197 -31.78 12.89 4.79
C ALA A 197 -31.96 12.88 6.31
N GLU A 198 -33.03 13.47 6.84
CA GLU A 198 -33.33 13.48 8.27
C GLU A 198 -33.59 12.06 8.81
N SER A 199 -34.31 11.22 8.05
CA SER A 199 -34.53 9.80 8.38
C SER A 199 -33.22 9.00 8.43
N THR A 200 -32.28 9.28 7.53
CA THR A 200 -30.98 8.60 7.46
C THR A 200 -30.03 9.10 8.56
N ALA A 201 -30.02 10.41 8.82
CA ALA A 201 -29.25 11.01 9.92
C ALA A 201 -29.71 10.48 11.29
N GLN A 202 -31.02 10.32 11.51
CA GLN A 202 -31.54 9.69 12.74
C GLN A 202 -31.07 8.23 12.92
N GLN A 203 -30.94 7.46 11.83
CA GLN A 203 -30.41 6.09 11.90
C GLN A 203 -28.91 6.06 12.26
N LEU A 204 -28.13 7.04 11.78
CA LEU A 204 -26.73 7.22 12.15
C LEU A 204 -26.60 7.65 13.62
N GLU A 205 -27.42 8.59 14.08
CA GLU A 205 -27.50 9.01 15.50
C GLU A 205 -27.92 7.84 16.43
N GLU A 206 -28.84 6.97 16.00
CA GLU A 206 -29.19 5.76 16.75
C GLU A 206 -28.05 4.71 16.76
N LEU A 207 -27.24 4.63 15.71
CA LEU A 207 -26.02 3.80 15.70
C LEU A 207 -24.95 4.38 16.63
N ASP A 208 -24.81 5.70 16.63
CA ASP A 208 -23.87 6.45 17.45
C ASP A 208 -24.22 6.36 18.94
N GLU A 209 -25.49 6.57 19.33
CA GLU A 209 -25.95 6.34 20.71
C GLU A 209 -25.71 4.89 21.15
N ARG A 210 -25.94 3.90 20.27
CA ARG A 210 -25.62 2.48 20.54
C ARG A 210 -24.13 2.25 20.73
N ASN A 211 -23.27 2.92 19.96
CA ASN A 211 -21.82 2.83 20.07
C ASN A 211 -21.31 3.46 21.37
N ARG A 212 -21.75 4.67 21.72
CA ARG A 212 -21.39 5.32 22.99
C ARG A 212 -21.95 4.58 24.22
N ALA A 213 -23.13 3.94 24.08
CA ALA A 213 -23.73 3.11 25.13
C ALA A 213 -22.94 1.82 25.45
N LEU A 214 -21.88 1.49 24.68
CA LEU A 214 -20.95 0.42 25.02
C LEU A 214 -20.19 0.70 26.32
N GLY A 215 -19.87 1.96 26.61
CA GLY A 215 -19.30 2.39 27.90
C GLY A 215 -17.96 1.73 28.22
N ALA A 216 -16.99 1.89 27.31
CA ALA A 216 -15.65 1.34 27.40
C ALA A 216 -14.69 2.18 28.27
N ASP A 217 -15.19 3.20 28.99
CA ASP A 217 -14.41 4.14 29.81
C ASP A 217 -13.29 3.46 30.63
N GLY A 218 -12.04 3.84 30.35
CA GLY A 218 -10.87 3.32 31.06
C GLY A 218 -10.40 1.93 30.60
N LEU A 219 -10.78 1.49 29.40
CA LEU A 219 -10.19 0.34 28.70
C LEU A 219 -9.25 0.85 27.60
N GLY A 220 -8.00 0.38 27.60
CA GLY A 220 -7.00 0.79 26.61
C GLY A 220 -7.05 -0.04 25.33
N PHE A 221 -6.90 0.58 24.17
CA PHE A 221 -6.68 -0.12 22.89
C PHE A 221 -5.38 0.27 22.20
N LEU A 222 -4.84 -0.66 21.41
CA LEU A 222 -3.82 -0.38 20.39
C LEU A 222 -4.44 -0.71 19.03
N ALA A 223 -4.30 0.16 18.04
CA ALA A 223 -4.74 -0.12 16.68
C ALA A 223 -3.55 -0.37 15.76
N THR A 224 -3.67 -1.33 14.84
CA THR A 224 -2.65 -1.54 13.79
C THR A 224 -2.77 -0.57 12.62
N GLU A 225 -3.86 0.21 12.57
CA GLU A 225 -4.21 1.18 11.54
C GLU A 225 -5.31 2.11 12.09
N PRO A 226 -5.52 3.33 11.53
CA PRO A 226 -6.41 4.34 12.10
C PRO A 226 -7.91 4.13 11.82
N VAL A 227 -8.27 3.19 10.95
CA VAL A 227 -9.62 3.05 10.36
C VAL A 227 -10.74 2.99 11.40
N SER A 228 -10.57 2.22 12.47
CA SER A 228 -11.63 2.04 13.51
C SER A 228 -11.57 3.04 14.67
N GLN A 229 -10.65 4.01 14.62
CA GLN A 229 -10.32 4.88 15.75
C GLN A 229 -11.51 5.74 16.22
N PHE A 230 -12.28 6.35 15.30
CA PHE A 230 -13.47 7.15 15.64
C PHE A 230 -14.49 6.36 16.48
N LEU A 231 -14.92 5.19 16.00
CA LEU A 231 -15.85 4.32 16.72
C LEU A 231 -15.33 3.88 18.09
N LEU A 232 -14.02 3.62 18.22
CA LEU A 232 -13.42 3.19 19.49
C LEU A 232 -13.34 4.32 20.50
N LEU A 233 -12.97 5.53 20.06
CA LEU A 233 -12.98 6.73 20.90
C LEU A 233 -14.39 7.09 21.36
N ASP A 234 -15.38 7.04 20.46
CA ASP A 234 -16.80 7.29 20.80
C ASP A 234 -17.39 6.25 21.76
N ALA A 235 -16.96 4.99 21.66
CA ALA A 235 -17.33 3.95 22.62
C ALA A 235 -16.69 4.15 24.01
N GLY A 236 -15.71 5.07 24.14
CA GLY A 236 -15.04 5.45 25.38
C GLY A 236 -13.71 4.73 25.66
N PHE A 237 -13.08 4.11 24.65
CA PHE A 237 -11.76 3.50 24.83
C PHE A 237 -10.65 4.57 24.86
N ASP A 238 -9.61 4.33 25.65
CA ASP A 238 -8.38 5.13 25.64
C ASP A 238 -7.42 4.62 24.55
N ASP A 239 -7.04 5.47 23.58
CA ASP A 239 -6.06 5.09 22.55
C ASP A 239 -4.63 5.10 23.12
N LEU A 240 -3.96 3.96 23.02
CA LEU A 240 -2.57 3.74 23.43
C LEU A 240 -1.60 3.67 22.24
N THR A 241 -2.10 3.90 21.02
CA THR A 241 -1.31 3.85 19.79
C THR A 241 -0.46 5.10 19.65
N GLU A 242 0.83 4.95 19.33
CA GLU A 242 1.67 6.11 19.04
C GLU A 242 1.28 6.74 17.70
N GLU A 243 1.10 8.06 17.69
CA GLU A 243 0.77 8.84 16.50
C GLU A 243 1.74 8.59 15.31
N GLN A 244 3.03 8.43 15.62
CA GLN A 244 4.08 8.12 14.64
C GLN A 244 3.99 6.69 14.09
N PHE A 245 3.33 5.77 14.81
CA PHE A 245 3.04 4.42 14.31
C PHE A 245 1.92 4.49 13.26
N LEU A 246 0.80 5.15 13.57
CA LEU A 246 -0.33 5.31 12.66
C LEU A 246 0.06 6.04 11.38
N ALA A 247 0.76 7.17 11.50
CA ALA A 247 1.23 7.94 10.35
C ALA A 247 2.14 7.10 9.40
N ALA A 248 3.04 6.28 9.96
CA ALA A 248 3.91 5.42 9.15
C ALA A 248 3.12 4.31 8.43
N VAL A 249 2.14 3.69 9.10
CA VAL A 249 1.27 2.68 8.50
C VAL A 249 0.43 3.26 7.35
N GLU A 250 -0.23 4.41 7.58
CA GLU A 250 -1.09 5.09 6.61
C GLU A 250 -0.32 5.51 5.35
N HIS A 251 0.90 6.02 5.51
CA HIS A 251 1.75 6.41 4.38
C HIS A 251 2.40 5.22 3.65
N GLY A 252 2.20 3.99 4.12
CA GLY A 252 2.84 2.79 3.58
C GLY A 252 4.37 2.78 3.77
N ASP A 253 4.87 3.48 4.78
CA ASP A 253 6.29 3.59 5.12
C ASP A 253 6.71 2.53 6.16
N ASP A 254 8.00 2.19 6.18
CA ASP A 254 8.56 1.26 7.17
C ASP A 254 8.47 1.88 8.59
N VAL A 255 7.65 1.31 9.49
CA VAL A 255 7.58 1.78 10.88
C VAL A 255 8.97 1.73 11.53
N ALA A 256 9.42 2.87 12.05
CA ALA A 256 10.74 3.00 12.64
C ALA A 256 10.96 1.97 13.77
N PRO A 257 12.10 1.25 13.85
CA PRO A 257 12.24 0.09 14.75
C PRO A 257 12.04 0.38 16.24
N ARG A 258 12.17 1.63 16.66
CA ARG A 258 11.82 2.08 18.01
C ARG A 258 10.30 2.14 18.20
N ILE A 259 9.61 2.92 17.37
CA ILE A 259 8.14 3.06 17.37
C ILE A 259 7.46 1.69 17.24
N TYR A 260 8.03 0.80 16.41
CA TYR A 260 7.57 -0.59 16.28
C TYR A 260 7.81 -1.43 17.56
N GLN A 261 8.91 -1.23 18.27
CA GLN A 261 9.16 -1.88 19.57
C GLN A 261 8.27 -1.30 20.67
N ASP A 262 8.06 0.01 20.68
CA ASP A 262 7.17 0.69 21.61
C ASP A 262 5.72 0.19 21.40
N ALA A 263 5.27 -0.02 20.14
CA ALA A 263 3.99 -0.68 19.82
C ALA A 263 3.91 -2.15 20.26
N LEU A 264 5.00 -2.95 20.15
CA LEU A 264 5.06 -4.32 20.68
C LEU A 264 5.02 -4.36 22.23
N ASP A 265 5.69 -3.41 22.87
CA ASP A 265 5.69 -3.27 24.32
C ASP A 265 4.29 -2.85 24.82
N THR A 266 3.58 -1.96 24.11
CA THR A 266 2.15 -1.67 24.35
C THR A 266 1.27 -2.89 24.12
N ALA A 267 1.42 -3.61 23.00
CA ALA A 267 0.63 -4.80 22.67
C ALA A 267 0.76 -5.95 23.69
N THR A 268 1.84 -5.96 24.47
CA THR A 268 2.10 -6.94 25.54
C THR A 268 2.02 -6.35 26.95
N GLY A 269 1.75 -5.04 27.06
CA GLY A 269 1.72 -4.28 28.30
C GLY A 269 0.53 -4.62 29.19
N ASP A 270 0.53 -4.10 30.42
CA ASP A 270 -0.58 -4.30 31.38
C ASP A 270 -1.74 -3.31 31.21
N ASP A 271 -1.53 -2.22 30.48
CA ASP A 271 -2.50 -1.14 30.28
C ASP A 271 -3.42 -1.36 29.05
N ILE A 272 -3.09 -2.32 28.17
CA ILE A 272 -3.92 -2.69 27.00
C ILE A 272 -5.00 -3.74 27.37
N ASP A 273 -6.23 -3.49 26.92
CA ASP A 273 -7.38 -4.38 27.04
C ASP A 273 -7.81 -5.00 25.69
N MET A 274 -7.45 -4.39 24.56
CA MET A 274 -7.79 -4.87 23.22
C MET A 274 -6.78 -4.42 22.15
N LEU A 275 -6.48 -5.31 21.18
CA LEU A 275 -5.86 -4.92 19.91
C LEU A 275 -6.95 -4.75 18.85
N ALA A 276 -7.03 -3.58 18.21
CA ALA A 276 -7.81 -3.37 16.99
C ALA A 276 -6.93 -3.71 15.77
N TYR A 277 -7.34 -4.72 15.01
CA TYR A 277 -6.59 -5.31 13.91
C TYR A 277 -7.40 -5.30 12.61
N ASN A 278 -6.74 -5.05 11.48
CA ASN A 278 -7.35 -5.22 10.17
C ASN A 278 -6.66 -6.31 9.35
N GLU A 279 -7.45 -7.26 8.86
CA GLU A 279 -7.00 -8.38 8.02
C GLU A 279 -6.92 -8.00 6.53
N GLN A 280 -7.34 -6.79 6.15
CA GLN A 280 -7.27 -6.27 4.78
C GLN A 280 -5.90 -5.62 4.49
N THR A 281 -5.40 -4.79 5.42
CA THR A 281 -4.12 -4.05 5.37
C THR A 281 -2.95 -4.81 6.02
N GLU A 282 -3.09 -6.13 6.19
CA GLU A 282 -2.15 -6.99 6.91
C GLU A 282 -0.69 -6.91 6.39
N THR A 283 0.25 -6.61 7.30
CA THR A 283 1.70 -6.57 7.04
C THR A 283 2.46 -7.54 7.94
N ASN A 284 3.74 -7.81 7.63
CA ASN A 284 4.61 -8.60 8.52
C ASN A 284 4.75 -7.96 9.91
N GLN A 285 4.64 -6.64 10.03
CA GLN A 285 4.72 -5.91 11.30
C GLN A 285 3.42 -6.04 12.11
N SER A 286 2.26 -5.81 11.48
CA SER A 286 0.97 -5.94 12.18
C SER A 286 0.69 -7.39 12.58
N LEU A 287 1.06 -8.40 11.78
CA LEU A 287 1.02 -9.82 12.15
C LEU A 287 1.83 -10.14 13.41
N GLN A 288 3.00 -9.53 13.57
CA GLN A 288 3.85 -9.75 14.74
C GLN A 288 3.28 -9.08 15.99
N ILE A 289 2.70 -7.88 15.85
CA ILE A 289 1.95 -7.19 16.92
C ILE A 289 0.75 -8.04 17.36
N ARG A 290 -0.02 -8.55 16.40
CA ARG A 290 -1.13 -9.49 16.65
C ARG A 290 -0.68 -10.74 17.40
N GLN A 291 0.36 -11.43 16.94
CA GLN A 291 0.87 -12.63 17.61
C GLN A 291 1.36 -12.31 19.03
N ALA A 292 2.01 -11.16 19.24
CA ALA A 292 2.47 -10.74 20.56
C ALA A 292 1.29 -10.47 21.52
N ALA A 293 0.24 -9.80 21.05
CA ALA A 293 -1.00 -9.56 21.78
C ALA A 293 -1.72 -10.89 22.13
N GLU A 294 -1.88 -11.80 21.16
CA GLU A 294 -2.46 -13.13 21.36
C GLU A 294 -1.67 -13.97 22.37
N ASP A 295 -0.32 -13.97 22.28
CA ASP A 295 0.58 -14.66 23.22
C ASP A 295 0.53 -14.08 24.64
N ALA A 296 0.27 -12.77 24.78
CA ALA A 296 0.04 -12.08 26.05
C ALA A 296 -1.39 -12.28 26.61
N GLY A 297 -2.31 -12.83 25.81
CA GLY A 297 -3.71 -13.03 26.19
C GLY A 297 -4.60 -11.78 26.04
N VAL A 298 -4.17 -10.82 25.23
CA VAL A 298 -4.95 -9.63 24.85
C VAL A 298 -5.95 -10.02 23.74
N PRO A 299 -7.25 -9.72 23.89
CA PRO A 299 -8.25 -9.89 22.85
C PRO A 299 -7.91 -9.10 21.58
N VAL A 300 -8.04 -9.76 20.42
CA VAL A 300 -7.89 -9.12 19.11
C VAL A 300 -9.28 -8.92 18.50
N SER A 301 -9.63 -7.67 18.23
CA SER A 301 -10.78 -7.30 17.39
C SER A 301 -10.31 -7.28 15.95
N SER A 302 -10.93 -8.08 15.08
CA SER A 302 -10.71 -7.96 13.64
C SER A 302 -11.95 -7.48 12.92
N SER A 303 -11.77 -6.53 12.01
CA SER A 303 -12.74 -6.29 10.92
C SER A 303 -12.67 -7.49 9.97
N PRO A 304 -13.70 -8.34 9.88
CA PRO A 304 -13.64 -9.53 9.06
C PRO A 304 -13.71 -9.15 7.58
N ARG A 305 -12.94 -9.85 6.74
CA ARG A 305 -13.24 -9.88 5.29
C ARG A 305 -14.67 -10.37 5.09
N PRO A 306 -15.41 -9.87 4.08
CA PRO A 306 -16.70 -10.44 3.70
C PRO A 306 -16.53 -11.86 3.14
N SER A 307 -16.49 -12.84 4.04
CA SER A 307 -16.40 -14.26 3.71
C SER A 307 -17.73 -14.96 3.94
N LEU A 308 -18.46 -15.21 2.85
CA LEU A 308 -19.57 -16.16 2.87
C LEU A 308 -19.05 -17.57 3.20
N THR A 309 -19.81 -18.30 4.02
CA THR A 309 -19.65 -19.73 4.39
C THR A 309 -18.79 -20.03 5.62
N THR A 310 -19.47 -20.27 6.74
CA THR A 310 -18.92 -21.00 7.88
C THR A 310 -18.58 -22.44 7.48
N SER A 311 -17.34 -22.89 7.74
CA SER A 311 -17.01 -24.32 7.69
C SER A 311 -16.03 -24.73 8.78
N THR A 312 -16.38 -25.82 9.48
CA THR A 312 -15.72 -26.27 10.70
C THR A 312 -14.39 -26.98 10.40
N THR A 313 -13.26 -26.28 10.52
CA THR A 313 -11.94 -26.90 10.32
C THR A 313 -11.63 -27.92 11.42
N THR A 314 -11.44 -29.18 11.02
CA THR A 314 -10.96 -30.24 11.91
C THR A 314 -9.44 -30.34 11.76
N SER A 315 -8.68 -30.11 12.82
CA SER A 315 -7.22 -30.17 12.77
C SER A 315 -6.72 -31.61 12.58
N SER A 316 -5.91 -31.83 11.53
CA SER A 316 -5.15 -33.07 11.36
C SER A 316 -3.66 -32.71 11.26
N GLY A 317 -2.89 -33.13 12.25
CA GLY A 317 -1.49 -32.72 12.40
C GLY A 317 -0.57 -33.53 11.49
N TRP A 318 0.27 -32.84 10.71
CA TRP A 318 1.42 -33.44 10.03
C TRP A 318 2.69 -33.11 10.80
N SER A 319 3.34 -34.16 11.31
CA SER A 319 4.64 -34.05 11.97
C SER A 319 5.77 -34.38 10.98
N THR A 320 6.59 -33.38 10.63
CA THR A 320 7.86 -33.59 9.93
C THR A 320 9.02 -33.00 10.73
N THR A 321 9.69 -33.87 11.49
CA THR A 321 10.92 -33.53 12.21
C THR A 321 12.06 -33.30 11.21
N SER A 322 12.33 -32.04 10.88
CA SER A 322 13.50 -31.62 10.11
C SER A 322 14.61 -31.11 11.05
N THR A 323 15.70 -31.86 11.15
CA THR A 323 16.81 -31.55 12.07
C THR A 323 17.62 -30.36 11.54
N ARG A 324 17.40 -29.16 12.11
CA ARG A 324 18.18 -27.94 11.80
C ARG A 324 19.69 -28.15 12.04
N SER A 325 20.40 -28.44 10.97
CA SER A 325 21.87 -28.43 10.92
C SER A 325 22.35 -27.00 10.70
N ARG A 326 23.00 -26.41 11.71
CA ARG A 326 23.74 -25.14 11.57
C ARG A 326 24.76 -25.28 10.42
N ARG A 327 24.46 -24.67 9.28
CA ARG A 327 25.42 -24.51 8.18
C ARG A 327 25.93 -23.08 8.18
N SER A 328 27.25 -22.93 8.14
CA SER A 328 27.92 -21.65 7.98
C SER A 328 27.62 -21.04 6.61
N TRP A 329 27.55 -19.70 6.58
CA TRP A 329 27.50 -18.87 5.39
C TRP A 329 28.29 -19.45 4.21
N ARG A 330 27.65 -19.57 3.04
CA ARG A 330 28.33 -19.98 1.81
C ARG A 330 29.33 -18.88 1.40
N GLN A 331 30.54 -19.27 1.02
CA GLN A 331 31.48 -18.34 0.41
C GLN A 331 31.07 -18.05 -1.05
N PRO A 332 31.43 -16.87 -1.60
CA PRO A 332 31.03 -16.48 -2.95
C PRO A 332 31.56 -17.47 -3.99
N VAL A 333 30.75 -17.75 -5.02
CA VAL A 333 31.21 -18.47 -6.21
C VAL A 333 31.97 -17.51 -7.12
N SER A 334 33.23 -17.23 -6.77
CA SER A 334 34.15 -16.61 -7.72
C SER A 334 34.43 -17.58 -8.89
N ASP A 335 34.47 -17.04 -10.11
CA ASP A 335 34.83 -17.71 -11.37
C ASP A 335 33.87 -18.80 -11.90
N ARG A 336 32.75 -18.33 -12.48
CA ARG A 336 32.07 -19.01 -13.62
C ARG A 336 32.32 -18.29 -14.95
N ALA A 337 33.54 -17.78 -15.16
CA ALA A 337 33.96 -17.17 -16.42
C ALA A 337 33.98 -18.20 -17.56
N GLY A 338 32.86 -18.32 -18.29
CA GLY A 338 32.72 -19.26 -19.42
C GLY A 338 31.29 -19.63 -19.82
N ALA A 339 30.28 -19.40 -18.96
CA ALA A 339 28.88 -19.48 -19.36
C ALA A 339 28.43 -18.12 -19.95
N SER A 340 27.66 -18.13 -21.05
CA SER A 340 26.98 -16.93 -21.52
C SER A 340 25.94 -16.50 -20.50
N ALA A 341 25.96 -15.23 -20.07
CA ALA A 341 25.00 -14.69 -19.12
C ALA A 341 23.54 -14.93 -19.57
N ALA A 342 22.68 -15.30 -18.61
CA ALA A 342 21.25 -15.47 -18.84
C ALA A 342 20.55 -14.11 -19.00
N LEU A 343 21.07 -13.09 -18.30
CA LEU A 343 20.69 -11.68 -18.38
C LEU A 343 21.98 -10.84 -18.42
N SER A 344 22.05 -9.87 -19.33
CA SER A 344 23.10 -8.83 -19.34
C SER A 344 22.48 -7.43 -19.48
N LEU A 345 22.99 -6.48 -18.71
CA LEU A 345 22.78 -5.03 -18.88
C LEU A 345 24.16 -4.38 -19.06
N ASP A 346 24.30 -3.59 -20.14
CA ASP A 346 25.54 -2.88 -20.49
C ASP A 346 25.29 -1.37 -20.42
N GLY A 347 25.90 -0.67 -19.45
CA GLY A 347 25.79 0.78 -19.26
C GLY A 347 24.35 1.29 -19.13
N ALA A 348 23.45 0.47 -18.59
CA ALA A 348 22.01 0.70 -18.68
C ALA A 348 21.57 1.88 -17.79
N GLY A 349 20.63 2.69 -18.27
CA GLY A 349 20.07 3.79 -17.51
C GLY A 349 18.64 4.15 -17.91
N ILE A 350 17.90 4.70 -16.95
CA ILE A 350 16.50 5.09 -17.15
C ILE A 350 16.13 6.39 -16.42
N ALA A 351 15.46 7.27 -17.14
CA ALA A 351 14.99 8.56 -16.66
C ALA A 351 13.60 8.88 -17.24
N PHE A 352 12.74 9.51 -16.44
CA PHE A 352 11.42 9.99 -16.82
C PHE A 352 11.28 11.47 -16.47
N HIS A 353 10.80 12.29 -17.41
CA HIS A 353 10.47 13.70 -17.19
C HIS A 353 11.57 14.54 -16.47
N GLY A 354 12.85 14.21 -16.70
CA GLY A 354 14.00 14.88 -16.07
C GLY A 354 14.52 14.24 -14.77
N ARG A 355 13.81 13.26 -14.20
CA ARG A 355 14.25 12.46 -13.04
C ARG A 355 14.91 11.16 -13.49
N THR A 356 16.20 11.01 -13.20
CA THR A 356 16.92 9.72 -13.35
C THR A 356 16.54 8.79 -12.20
N LEU A 357 16.16 7.54 -12.49
CA LEU A 357 15.91 6.52 -11.46
C LEU A 357 17.20 5.75 -11.14
N TRP A 358 17.97 5.42 -12.17
CA TRP A 358 19.31 4.84 -12.10
C TRP A 358 20.01 4.97 -13.46
N GLU A 359 21.34 5.05 -13.43
CA GLU A 359 22.20 5.14 -14.63
C GLU A 359 23.50 4.36 -14.46
N GLY A 360 24.14 3.99 -15.58
CA GLY A 360 25.41 3.27 -15.60
C GLY A 360 25.36 1.86 -15.01
N LEU A 361 24.20 1.19 -15.06
CA LEU A 361 23.99 -0.14 -14.51
C LEU A 361 24.62 -1.21 -15.42
N ASP A 362 25.77 -1.73 -15.01
CA ASP A 362 26.42 -2.90 -15.57
C ASP A 362 26.07 -4.15 -14.74
N LEU A 363 25.38 -5.13 -15.33
CA LEU A 363 24.96 -6.35 -14.64
C LEU A 363 24.93 -7.55 -15.59
N ASP A 364 25.88 -8.47 -15.41
CA ASP A 364 25.77 -9.85 -15.89
C ASP A 364 25.23 -10.76 -14.78
N LEU A 365 24.31 -11.66 -15.16
CA LEU A 365 23.72 -12.67 -14.29
C LEU A 365 23.81 -14.05 -14.95
N SER A 366 24.44 -15.01 -14.27
CA SER A 366 24.71 -16.36 -14.79
C SER A 366 23.47 -17.27 -14.71
N PRO A 367 23.38 -18.32 -15.55
CA PRO A 367 22.39 -19.38 -15.37
C PRO A 367 22.48 -20.00 -13.96
N GLY A 368 21.36 -20.00 -13.24
CA GLY A 368 21.23 -20.49 -11.86
C GLY A 368 21.75 -19.55 -10.77
N GLU A 369 22.06 -18.30 -11.08
CA GLU A 369 22.48 -17.26 -10.12
C GLU A 369 21.25 -16.50 -9.58
N PHE A 370 21.22 -16.25 -8.27
CA PHE A 370 20.10 -15.59 -7.57
C PHE A 370 20.49 -14.17 -7.16
N LEU A 371 19.86 -13.17 -7.79
CA LEU A 371 20.01 -11.75 -7.50
C LEU A 371 18.80 -11.21 -6.73
N ALA A 372 19.01 -10.69 -5.53
CA ALA A 372 18.01 -9.84 -4.88
C ALA A 372 18.15 -8.39 -5.37
N VAL A 373 17.02 -7.73 -5.61
CA VAL A 373 16.95 -6.30 -5.96
C VAL A 373 16.24 -5.57 -4.84
N LEU A 374 16.98 -4.70 -4.15
CA LEU A 374 16.53 -3.93 -2.99
C LEU A 374 16.55 -2.43 -3.26
N GLY A 375 15.84 -1.67 -2.45
CA GLY A 375 15.79 -0.22 -2.49
C GLY A 375 14.45 0.32 -2.02
N PRO A 376 14.34 1.64 -1.76
CA PRO A 376 13.10 2.24 -1.29
C PRO A 376 12.03 2.24 -2.40
N ASN A 377 10.82 2.64 -2.04
CA ASN A 377 9.74 2.82 -3.00
C ASN A 377 10.07 3.96 -3.98
N GLY A 378 9.58 3.85 -5.22
CA GLY A 378 9.95 4.77 -6.31
C GLY A 378 11.40 4.70 -6.83
N ALA A 379 12.29 3.85 -6.28
CA ALA A 379 13.68 3.73 -6.74
C ALA A 379 13.85 3.12 -8.15
N GLY A 380 12.76 2.63 -8.76
CA GLY A 380 12.76 2.03 -10.10
C GLY A 380 12.98 0.51 -10.15
N LYS A 381 12.71 -0.21 -9.04
CA LYS A 381 12.77 -1.69 -8.97
C LYS A 381 11.83 -2.35 -10.00
N SER A 382 10.53 -2.06 -9.94
CA SER A 382 9.54 -2.58 -10.91
C SER A 382 9.74 -1.99 -12.31
N THR A 383 10.37 -0.81 -12.43
CA THR A 383 10.80 -0.25 -13.73
C THR A 383 11.89 -1.10 -14.38
N LEU A 384 12.88 -1.56 -13.60
CA LEU A 384 13.87 -2.52 -14.06
C LEU A 384 13.19 -3.79 -14.59
N LEU A 385 12.23 -4.37 -13.85
CA LEU A 385 11.47 -5.52 -14.34
C LEU A 385 10.68 -5.22 -15.63
N LYS A 386 10.02 -4.05 -15.73
CA LYS A 386 9.36 -3.59 -16.97
C LYS A 386 10.34 -3.48 -18.15
N VAL A 387 11.60 -3.11 -17.93
CA VAL A 387 12.68 -3.14 -18.94
C VAL A 387 13.04 -4.58 -19.33
N LEU A 388 13.26 -5.47 -18.35
CA LEU A 388 13.61 -6.89 -18.61
C LEU A 388 12.50 -7.64 -19.37
N LEU A 389 11.23 -7.28 -19.12
CA LEU A 389 10.06 -7.78 -19.84
C LEU A 389 9.90 -7.18 -21.25
N GLY A 390 10.71 -6.20 -21.64
CA GLY A 390 10.59 -5.47 -22.90
C GLY A 390 9.30 -4.65 -23.01
N LEU A 391 8.74 -4.21 -21.86
CA LEU A 391 7.59 -3.29 -21.78
C LEU A 391 8.03 -1.83 -21.75
N GLN A 392 9.18 -1.55 -21.12
CA GLN A 392 9.80 -0.24 -21.03
C GLN A 392 11.12 -0.22 -21.82
N ARG A 393 11.45 0.90 -22.47
CA ARG A 393 12.76 1.11 -23.10
C ARG A 393 13.71 1.78 -22.11
N LEU A 394 14.99 1.41 -22.17
CA LEU A 394 16.07 2.15 -21.54
C LEU A 394 16.21 3.55 -22.14
N SER A 395 16.67 4.49 -21.33
CA SER A 395 17.11 5.82 -21.76
C SER A 395 18.56 5.81 -22.29
N ALA A 396 19.39 4.90 -21.76
CA ALA A 396 20.77 4.66 -22.19
C ALA A 396 21.16 3.18 -21.99
N GLY A 397 22.18 2.73 -22.72
CA GLY A 397 22.72 1.36 -22.64
C GLY A 397 21.88 0.29 -23.35
N ASP A 398 22.30 -0.97 -23.18
CA ASP A 398 21.72 -2.15 -23.81
C ASP A 398 21.26 -3.18 -22.75
N VAL A 399 20.29 -4.03 -23.11
CA VAL A 399 19.82 -5.14 -22.27
C VAL A 399 19.49 -6.38 -23.10
N ARG A 400 19.95 -7.56 -22.64
CA ARG A 400 19.75 -8.85 -23.32
C ARG A 400 19.34 -9.94 -22.33
N VAL A 401 18.44 -10.82 -22.76
CA VAL A 401 18.04 -12.05 -22.07
C VAL A 401 18.27 -13.24 -23.00
N ALA A 402 18.87 -14.32 -22.48
CA ALA A 402 19.25 -15.51 -23.24
C ALA A 402 19.98 -15.18 -24.57
N GLY A 403 20.93 -14.23 -24.47
CA GLY A 403 21.76 -13.73 -25.58
C GLY A 403 21.01 -12.88 -26.63
N ARG A 404 19.75 -12.51 -26.41
CA ARG A 404 18.90 -11.77 -27.36
C ARG A 404 18.39 -10.46 -26.73
N ALA A 405 18.20 -9.42 -27.53
CA ALA A 405 17.58 -8.18 -27.07
C ALA A 405 16.17 -8.45 -26.49
N VAL A 406 15.82 -7.74 -25.41
CA VAL A 406 14.53 -7.93 -24.73
C VAL A 406 13.35 -7.63 -25.66
N ARG A 407 12.26 -8.37 -25.45
CA ARG A 407 11.00 -8.18 -26.20
C ARG A 407 9.81 -8.61 -25.35
N ARG A 408 8.69 -7.91 -25.49
CA ARG A 408 7.41 -8.29 -24.89
C ARG A 408 7.03 -9.72 -25.26
N GLY A 409 6.64 -10.51 -24.26
CA GLY A 409 6.18 -11.89 -24.45
C GLY A 409 7.28 -12.85 -24.94
N SER A 410 8.50 -12.75 -24.40
CA SER A 410 9.50 -13.80 -24.60
C SER A 410 9.25 -14.97 -23.66
N SER A 411 9.22 -16.20 -24.18
CA SER A 411 9.12 -17.43 -23.38
C SER A 411 10.36 -17.70 -22.53
N ASP A 412 11.48 -17.04 -22.84
CA ASP A 412 12.74 -17.10 -22.10
C ASP A 412 12.66 -16.40 -20.74
N VAL A 413 11.60 -15.61 -20.50
CA VAL A 413 11.34 -14.87 -19.25
C VAL A 413 10.07 -15.39 -18.59
N GLY A 414 10.18 -15.85 -17.34
CA GLY A 414 9.05 -16.08 -16.44
C GLY A 414 8.84 -14.84 -15.58
N TYR A 415 7.61 -14.51 -15.25
CA TYR A 415 7.29 -13.35 -14.41
C TYR A 415 6.24 -13.70 -13.35
N ILE A 416 6.63 -13.58 -12.09
CA ILE A 416 5.74 -13.58 -10.94
C ILE A 416 5.47 -12.10 -10.61
N PRO A 417 4.29 -11.56 -10.94
CA PRO A 417 3.94 -10.18 -10.62
C PRO A 417 3.71 -10.00 -9.11
N GLN A 418 3.75 -8.74 -8.68
CA GLN A 418 3.15 -8.31 -7.42
C GLN A 418 1.65 -8.66 -7.44
N GLN A 419 1.12 -9.04 -6.29
CA GLN A 419 -0.23 -9.59 -6.19
C GLN A 419 -1.28 -8.48 -6.33
N HIS A 420 -2.12 -8.56 -7.38
CA HIS A 420 -3.41 -7.87 -7.43
C HIS A 420 -4.52 -8.93 -7.39
N ALA A 421 -5.58 -8.68 -6.63
CA ALA A 421 -6.74 -9.57 -6.58
C ALA A 421 -7.39 -9.70 -7.97
N LEU A 422 -7.70 -10.92 -8.39
CA LEU A 422 -8.57 -11.15 -9.54
C LEU A 422 -10.03 -11.05 -9.09
N PRO A 423 -10.91 -10.30 -9.81
CA PRO A 423 -12.33 -10.21 -9.49
C PRO A 423 -12.99 -11.59 -9.38
N ALA A 424 -13.94 -11.76 -8.46
CA ALA A 424 -14.58 -13.05 -8.15
C ALA A 424 -15.26 -13.68 -9.39
N GLU A 425 -15.75 -12.83 -10.29
CA GLU A 425 -16.46 -13.12 -11.54
C GLU A 425 -15.50 -13.61 -12.65
N THR A 426 -14.18 -13.51 -12.44
CA THR A 426 -13.16 -13.87 -13.44
C THR A 426 -13.43 -15.30 -13.95
N PRO A 427 -13.80 -15.50 -15.23
CA PRO A 427 -14.28 -16.78 -15.75
C PRO A 427 -13.12 -17.73 -16.10
N LEU A 428 -12.22 -17.94 -15.14
CA LEU A 428 -10.97 -18.67 -15.26
C LEU A 428 -10.78 -19.54 -14.01
N ARG A 429 -10.44 -20.81 -14.18
CA ARG A 429 -10.06 -21.68 -13.06
C ARG A 429 -8.58 -21.57 -12.75
N ALA A 430 -8.19 -21.94 -11.53
CA ALA A 430 -6.79 -22.08 -11.10
C ALA A 430 -5.89 -22.79 -12.15
N ARG A 431 -6.29 -23.99 -12.60
CA ARG A 431 -5.57 -24.74 -13.65
C ARG A 431 -5.48 -24.02 -14.99
N ASP A 432 -6.48 -23.21 -15.33
CA ASP A 432 -6.54 -22.51 -16.61
C ASP A 432 -5.59 -21.30 -16.59
N LEU A 433 -5.43 -20.63 -15.44
CA LEU A 433 -4.41 -19.59 -15.21
C LEU A 433 -2.99 -20.13 -15.40
N VAL A 434 -2.63 -21.22 -14.70
CA VAL A 434 -1.29 -21.85 -14.82
C VAL A 434 -1.00 -22.24 -16.27
N ALA A 435 -1.99 -22.81 -16.95
CA ALA A 435 -1.86 -23.25 -18.32
C ALA A 435 -1.68 -22.10 -19.34
N LEU A 436 -2.13 -20.87 -19.05
CA LEU A 436 -1.84 -19.69 -19.88
C LEU A 436 -0.33 -19.38 -19.94
N GLY A 437 0.47 -19.81 -18.96
CA GLY A 437 1.94 -19.74 -19.05
C GLY A 437 2.53 -20.58 -20.19
N LEU A 438 1.80 -21.60 -20.66
CA LEU A 438 2.21 -22.47 -21.77
C LEU A 438 1.69 -21.99 -23.13
N ASP A 439 0.43 -21.52 -23.20
CA ASP A 439 -0.24 -21.22 -24.48
C ASP A 439 -0.84 -19.82 -24.63
N GLY A 440 -0.89 -19.01 -23.58
CA GLY A 440 -1.52 -17.67 -23.58
C GLY A 440 -0.87 -16.66 -24.54
N HIS A 441 0.39 -16.87 -24.93
CA HIS A 441 1.07 -16.06 -25.95
C HIS A 441 0.59 -16.34 -27.39
N ARG A 442 -0.45 -17.16 -27.58
CA ARG A 442 -0.92 -17.59 -28.91
C ARG A 442 -2.45 -17.52 -29.02
N PHE A 443 -2.93 -16.67 -29.93
CA PHE A 443 -4.36 -16.44 -30.15
C PHE A 443 -5.14 -17.69 -30.63
N GLY A 444 -6.41 -17.79 -30.21
CA GLY A 444 -7.41 -18.75 -30.70
C GLY A 444 -7.68 -19.98 -29.80
N PHE A 445 -8.87 -20.58 -29.96
CA PHE A 445 -9.29 -21.78 -29.21
C PHE A 445 -8.38 -22.98 -29.50
N ARG A 446 -7.93 -23.69 -28.44
CA ARG A 446 -7.05 -24.86 -28.58
C ARG A 446 -7.34 -25.99 -27.63
N MET A 447 -7.31 -27.20 -28.20
CA MET A 447 -7.31 -28.44 -27.45
C MET A 447 -5.92 -28.70 -26.86
N ARG A 448 -5.74 -28.41 -25.57
CA ARG A 448 -4.50 -28.70 -24.82
C ARG A 448 -4.17 -30.21 -24.87
N PRO A 449 -3.04 -30.63 -25.47
CA PRO A 449 -2.66 -32.04 -25.54
C PRO A 449 -2.46 -32.67 -24.16
N ARG A 450 -2.53 -34.01 -24.07
CA ARG A 450 -2.32 -34.73 -22.80
C ARG A 450 -0.99 -34.41 -22.12
N ALA A 451 0.07 -34.16 -22.88
CA ALA A 451 1.37 -33.76 -22.33
C ALA A 451 1.32 -32.38 -21.64
N GLN A 452 0.63 -31.41 -22.26
CA GLN A 452 0.47 -30.06 -21.70
C GLN A 452 -0.36 -30.09 -20.41
N ARG A 453 -1.45 -30.88 -20.39
CA ARG A 453 -2.26 -31.08 -19.18
C ARG A 453 -1.43 -31.66 -18.04
N ARG A 454 -0.67 -32.74 -18.28
CA ARG A 454 0.25 -33.32 -17.28
C ARG A 454 1.30 -32.33 -16.76
N ARG A 455 1.80 -31.40 -17.58
CA ARG A 455 2.72 -30.36 -17.12
C ARG A 455 2.03 -29.37 -16.19
N VAL A 456 0.79 -28.99 -16.48
CA VAL A 456 -0.04 -28.14 -15.60
C VAL A 456 -0.37 -28.86 -14.30
N ASP A 457 -0.82 -30.12 -14.37
CA ASP A 457 -1.14 -30.94 -13.21
C ASP A 457 0.09 -31.08 -12.29
N GLY A 458 1.28 -31.33 -12.85
CA GLY A 458 2.53 -31.39 -12.09
C GLY A 458 2.99 -30.05 -11.52
N LEU A 459 2.77 -28.92 -12.21
CA LEU A 459 3.05 -27.58 -11.68
C LEU A 459 2.12 -27.21 -10.52
N LEU A 460 0.84 -27.63 -10.58
CA LEU A 460 -0.12 -27.46 -9.49
C LEU A 460 0.30 -28.31 -8.27
N GLU A 461 0.80 -29.52 -8.49
CA GLU A 461 1.37 -30.37 -7.43
C GLU A 461 2.66 -29.75 -6.83
N GLU A 462 3.57 -29.23 -7.68
CA GLU A 462 4.82 -28.54 -7.26
C GLU A 462 4.56 -27.32 -6.34
N VAL A 463 3.39 -26.68 -6.42
CA VAL A 463 2.99 -25.52 -5.58
C VAL A 463 1.90 -25.82 -4.55
N GLY A 464 1.49 -27.08 -4.39
CA GLY A 464 0.43 -27.47 -3.44
C GLY A 464 -0.95 -26.87 -3.77
N ALA A 465 -1.26 -26.69 -5.06
CA ALA A 465 -2.52 -26.14 -5.56
C ALA A 465 -3.49 -27.20 -6.12
N THR A 466 -3.22 -28.48 -5.88
CA THR A 466 -4.02 -29.60 -6.41
C THR A 466 -5.47 -29.57 -5.93
N GLU A 467 -5.72 -29.16 -4.68
CA GLU A 467 -7.05 -29.23 -4.04
C GLU A 467 -8.03 -28.19 -4.61
N TYR A 468 -7.55 -26.99 -4.93
CA TYR A 468 -8.34 -25.90 -5.52
C TYR A 468 -8.11 -25.73 -7.04
N ALA A 469 -7.47 -26.70 -7.70
CA ALA A 469 -7.11 -26.65 -9.12
C ALA A 469 -8.28 -26.41 -10.09
N ASP A 470 -9.51 -26.77 -9.72
CA ASP A 470 -10.73 -26.58 -10.52
C ASP A 470 -11.62 -25.42 -10.05
N MET A 471 -11.26 -24.72 -8.98
CA MET A 471 -12.03 -23.57 -8.47
C MET A 471 -11.84 -22.33 -9.35
N PRO A 472 -12.84 -21.43 -9.42
CA PRO A 472 -12.69 -20.09 -10.00
C PRO A 472 -11.57 -19.33 -9.29
N VAL A 473 -10.69 -18.70 -10.06
CA VAL A 473 -9.45 -18.13 -9.54
C VAL A 473 -9.66 -16.88 -8.67
N GLY A 474 -10.73 -16.11 -8.92
CA GLY A 474 -11.10 -14.94 -8.13
C GLY A 474 -11.71 -15.26 -6.76
N LEU A 475 -12.08 -16.53 -6.50
CA LEU A 475 -12.57 -16.99 -5.19
C LEU A 475 -11.46 -17.56 -4.30
N LEU A 476 -10.20 -17.49 -4.75
CA LEU A 476 -9.04 -18.00 -4.01
C LEU A 476 -8.42 -16.90 -3.17
N SER A 477 -7.84 -17.27 -2.02
CA SER A 477 -7.05 -16.34 -1.21
C SER A 477 -5.86 -15.79 -1.99
N GLY A 478 -5.37 -14.60 -1.61
CA GLY A 478 -4.19 -13.98 -2.23
C GLY A 478 -3.00 -14.95 -2.33
N GLY A 479 -2.67 -15.65 -1.24
CA GLY A 479 -1.58 -16.62 -1.23
C GLY A 479 -1.79 -17.86 -2.11
N GLU A 480 -3.03 -18.30 -2.33
CA GLU A 480 -3.35 -19.32 -3.33
C GLU A 480 -3.20 -18.79 -4.75
N GLN A 481 -3.69 -17.57 -5.03
CA GLN A 481 -3.48 -16.89 -6.31
C GLN A 481 -1.98 -16.72 -6.59
N GLN A 482 -1.18 -16.35 -5.60
CA GLN A 482 0.25 -16.14 -5.72
C GLN A 482 1.02 -17.44 -5.99
N ARG A 483 0.63 -18.56 -5.36
CA ARG A 483 1.13 -19.90 -5.70
C ARG A 483 0.81 -20.29 -7.15
N LEU A 484 -0.38 -19.94 -7.65
CA LEU A 484 -0.74 -20.14 -9.05
C LEU A 484 0.03 -19.22 -10.02
N ARG A 485 0.36 -17.98 -9.62
CA ARG A 485 1.24 -17.09 -10.40
C ARG A 485 2.66 -17.63 -10.49
N ALA A 486 3.21 -18.17 -9.41
CA ALA A 486 4.48 -18.87 -9.42
C ALA A 486 4.44 -20.07 -10.39
N ALA A 487 3.45 -20.95 -10.28
CA ALA A 487 3.26 -22.07 -11.22
C ALA A 487 3.11 -21.61 -12.69
N GLN A 488 2.40 -20.49 -12.93
CA GLN A 488 2.22 -19.89 -14.26
C GLN A 488 3.56 -19.41 -14.84
N ALA A 489 4.39 -18.72 -14.04
CA ALA A 489 5.70 -18.19 -14.46
C ALA A 489 6.71 -19.30 -14.78
N LEU A 490 6.67 -20.41 -14.03
CA LEU A 490 7.53 -21.58 -14.21
C LEU A 490 7.10 -22.49 -15.38
N ALA A 491 5.92 -22.24 -15.96
CA ALA A 491 5.35 -23.14 -16.94
C ALA A 491 6.17 -23.21 -18.23
N SER A 492 6.72 -22.08 -18.69
CA SER A 492 7.49 -21.99 -19.94
C SER A 492 8.94 -22.50 -19.84
N ASP A 493 9.38 -22.95 -18.67
CA ASP A 493 10.77 -23.33 -18.33
C ASP A 493 11.76 -22.19 -18.68
N PRO A 494 11.63 -21.02 -18.03
CA PRO A 494 12.31 -19.80 -18.43
C PRO A 494 13.81 -19.81 -18.12
N ALA A 495 14.59 -19.09 -18.93
CA ALA A 495 16.02 -18.86 -18.71
C ALA A 495 16.28 -17.79 -17.63
N VAL A 496 15.35 -16.84 -17.47
CA VAL A 496 15.34 -15.83 -16.41
C VAL A 496 13.96 -15.81 -15.75
N LEU A 497 13.92 -15.98 -14.44
CA LEU A 497 12.71 -15.83 -13.63
C LEU A 497 12.77 -14.46 -12.93
N LEU A 498 11.78 -13.62 -13.22
CA LEU A 498 11.59 -12.32 -12.60
C LEU A 498 10.49 -12.45 -11.54
N CYS A 499 10.74 -11.94 -10.35
CA CYS A 499 9.77 -11.92 -9.26
C CYS A 499 9.64 -10.49 -8.73
N ASP A 500 8.44 -9.90 -8.80
CA ASP A 500 8.11 -8.61 -8.19
C ASP A 500 7.38 -8.88 -6.87
N GLU A 501 8.08 -8.64 -5.75
CA GLU A 501 7.61 -8.83 -4.37
C GLU A 501 6.82 -10.13 -4.13
N PRO A 502 7.38 -11.31 -4.50
CA PRO A 502 6.60 -12.54 -4.63
C PRO A 502 6.13 -13.13 -3.29
N LEU A 503 6.57 -12.55 -2.17
CA LEU A 503 6.31 -12.97 -0.79
C LEU A 503 5.30 -12.07 -0.06
N HIS A 504 4.87 -10.97 -0.69
CA HIS A 504 3.88 -10.05 -0.11
C HIS A 504 2.57 -10.80 0.21
N SER A 505 1.92 -10.45 1.33
CA SER A 505 0.67 -11.07 1.80
C SER A 505 0.72 -12.60 1.98
N LEU A 506 1.90 -13.17 2.23
CA LEU A 506 2.09 -14.58 2.59
C LEU A 506 2.56 -14.73 4.04
N ASP A 507 2.00 -15.70 4.77
CA ASP A 507 2.57 -16.14 6.03
C ASP A 507 3.97 -16.77 5.87
N LEU A 508 4.73 -16.86 6.97
CA LEU A 508 6.10 -17.39 6.98
C LEU A 508 6.25 -18.82 6.42
N HIS A 509 5.20 -19.65 6.45
CA HIS A 509 5.24 -21.00 5.90
C HIS A 509 5.11 -20.98 4.37
N HIS A 510 4.15 -20.20 3.85
CA HIS A 510 3.97 -20.01 2.41
C HIS A 510 5.13 -19.23 1.78
N GLN A 511 5.72 -18.25 2.48
CA GLN A 511 6.94 -17.56 2.05
C GLN A 511 8.11 -18.54 1.83
N GLN A 512 8.31 -19.47 2.76
CA GLN A 512 9.34 -20.51 2.65
C GLN A 512 9.06 -21.44 1.45
N ALA A 513 7.80 -21.88 1.28
CA ALA A 513 7.42 -22.76 0.18
C ALA A 513 7.66 -22.13 -1.21
N ILE A 514 7.33 -20.84 -1.39
CA ILE A 514 7.60 -20.08 -2.61
C ILE A 514 9.10 -19.87 -2.82
N THR A 515 9.84 -19.50 -1.78
CA THR A 515 11.29 -19.27 -1.85
C THR A 515 12.04 -20.56 -2.22
N ASP A 516 11.69 -21.69 -1.61
CA ASP A 516 12.24 -23.01 -1.92
C ASP A 516 11.90 -23.45 -3.36
N LEU A 517 10.71 -23.14 -3.87
CA LEU A 517 10.32 -23.41 -5.26
C LEU A 517 11.18 -22.63 -6.25
N ILE A 518 11.33 -21.32 -6.01
CA ILE A 518 12.18 -20.43 -6.83
C ILE A 518 13.64 -20.90 -6.78
N GLN A 519 14.14 -21.29 -5.60
CA GLN A 519 15.49 -21.82 -5.45
C GLN A 519 15.70 -23.15 -6.19
N ARG A 520 14.70 -24.06 -6.20
CA ARG A 520 14.76 -25.28 -7.02
C ARG A 520 14.81 -24.94 -8.51
N GLN A 521 14.02 -23.98 -8.99
CA GLN A 521 14.09 -23.55 -10.39
C GLN A 521 15.49 -23.00 -10.74
N ALA A 522 16.10 -22.22 -9.86
CA ALA A 522 17.46 -21.71 -10.06
C ALA A 522 18.50 -22.85 -10.11
N THR A 523 18.48 -23.73 -9.12
CA THR A 523 19.55 -24.72 -8.89
C THR A 523 19.42 -25.99 -9.72
N GLU A 524 18.21 -26.47 -10.01
CA GLU A 524 17.96 -27.72 -10.74
C GLU A 524 17.78 -27.51 -12.25
N ARG A 525 17.17 -26.38 -12.65
CA ARG A 525 16.85 -26.06 -14.05
C ARG A 525 17.73 -24.95 -14.64
N GLY A 526 18.53 -24.27 -13.81
CA GLY A 526 19.51 -23.28 -14.26
C GLY A 526 18.91 -21.92 -14.66
N ALA A 527 17.68 -21.61 -14.26
CA ALA A 527 17.11 -20.29 -14.47
C ALA A 527 17.88 -19.26 -13.62
N ALA A 528 18.26 -18.13 -14.19
CA ALA A 528 18.73 -17.00 -13.38
C ALA A 528 17.53 -16.33 -12.70
N VAL A 529 17.66 -15.91 -11.44
CA VAL A 529 16.57 -15.31 -10.67
C VAL A 529 16.86 -13.84 -10.39
N VAL A 530 15.89 -12.98 -10.68
CA VAL A 530 15.87 -11.57 -10.25
C VAL A 530 14.67 -11.39 -9.32
N PHE A 531 14.95 -11.16 -8.05
CA PHE A 531 13.98 -11.16 -6.96
C PHE A 531 13.88 -9.76 -6.37
N VAL A 532 12.88 -8.98 -6.76
CA VAL A 532 12.57 -7.69 -6.13
C VAL A 532 11.86 -7.95 -4.80
N THR A 533 12.32 -7.27 -3.75
CA THR A 533 11.72 -7.31 -2.41
C THR A 533 12.16 -6.07 -1.64
N HIS A 534 11.36 -5.64 -0.65
CA HIS A 534 11.80 -4.67 0.37
C HIS A 534 12.51 -5.39 1.53
N GLU A 535 12.08 -6.60 1.91
CA GLU A 535 12.74 -7.45 2.91
C GLU A 535 13.73 -8.46 2.30
N ILE A 536 15.01 -8.42 2.71
CA ILE A 536 16.00 -9.45 2.32
C ILE A 536 15.97 -10.71 3.23
N ASN A 537 15.54 -10.57 4.49
CA ASN A 537 15.67 -11.63 5.50
C ASN A 537 15.03 -12.98 5.09
N PRO A 538 13.84 -13.04 4.44
CA PRO A 538 13.27 -14.30 3.99
C PRO A 538 14.10 -15.05 2.94
N VAL A 539 14.91 -14.33 2.15
CA VAL A 539 15.67 -14.89 1.01
C VAL A 539 17.19 -14.89 1.20
N VAL A 540 17.70 -14.35 2.31
CA VAL A 540 19.13 -14.07 2.52
C VAL A 540 20.04 -15.29 2.39
N GLU A 541 19.56 -16.50 2.70
CA GLU A 541 20.32 -17.76 2.57
C GLU A 541 20.42 -18.28 1.12
N HIS A 542 19.60 -17.76 0.21
CA HIS A 542 19.45 -18.18 -1.18
C HIS A 542 20.15 -17.23 -2.17
N VAL A 543 20.28 -15.95 -1.79
CA VAL A 543 20.81 -14.86 -2.62
C VAL A 543 22.33 -14.97 -2.78
N ASP A 544 22.80 -14.99 -4.04
CA ASP A 544 24.23 -14.92 -4.38
C ASP A 544 24.74 -13.47 -4.33
N ARG A 545 23.93 -12.51 -4.84
CA ARG A 545 24.25 -11.08 -4.94
C ARG A 545 23.04 -10.20 -4.67
N VAL A 546 23.29 -9.00 -4.17
CA VAL A 546 22.31 -7.92 -4.03
C VAL A 546 22.64 -6.83 -5.05
N LEU A 547 21.62 -6.35 -5.76
CA LEU A 547 21.58 -5.05 -6.43
C LEU A 547 20.74 -4.12 -5.54
N TYR A 548 21.38 -3.14 -4.91
CA TYR A 548 20.70 -2.09 -4.16
C TYR A 548 20.59 -0.83 -5.03
N ILE A 549 19.40 -0.23 -5.12
CA ILE A 549 19.15 0.99 -5.90
C ILE A 549 18.57 2.07 -4.98
N ALA A 550 19.17 3.26 -4.93
CA ALA A 550 18.65 4.41 -4.18
C ALA A 550 19.14 5.74 -4.78
N ARG A 551 18.27 6.77 -4.80
CA ARG A 551 18.59 8.15 -5.22
C ARG A 551 19.42 8.26 -6.52
N GLY A 552 19.07 7.49 -7.56
CA GLY A 552 19.80 7.49 -8.84
C GLY A 552 21.09 6.64 -8.87
N ARG A 553 21.58 6.21 -7.70
CA ARG A 553 22.78 5.39 -7.52
C ARG A 553 22.41 3.92 -7.34
N HIS A 554 23.38 3.05 -7.55
CA HIS A 554 23.22 1.62 -7.30
C HIS A 554 24.52 1.00 -6.79
N ARG A 555 24.42 -0.16 -6.12
CA ARG A 555 25.55 -0.99 -5.74
C ARG A 555 25.24 -2.47 -5.98
N ILE A 556 26.16 -3.20 -6.59
CA ILE A 556 26.05 -4.64 -6.80
C ILE A 556 27.20 -5.36 -6.08
N GLY A 557 26.89 -6.47 -5.42
CA GLY A 557 27.90 -7.34 -4.80
C GLY A 557 27.27 -8.44 -3.96
N PRO A 558 28.08 -9.29 -3.29
CA PRO A 558 27.59 -10.21 -2.27
C PRO A 558 26.83 -9.45 -1.17
N THR A 559 25.80 -10.09 -0.59
CA THR A 559 24.92 -9.46 0.42
C THR A 559 25.69 -8.74 1.53
N ARG A 560 26.68 -9.40 2.13
CA ARG A 560 27.55 -8.86 3.19
C ARG A 560 28.41 -7.66 2.78
N ASP A 561 28.62 -7.44 1.49
CA ASP A 561 29.49 -6.37 0.98
C ASP A 561 28.66 -5.12 0.65
N VAL A 562 27.37 -5.31 0.32
CA VAL A 562 26.36 -4.26 -0.01
C VAL A 562 25.54 -3.83 1.21
N MET A 563 25.07 -4.78 2.01
CA MET A 563 24.26 -4.54 3.22
C MET A 563 25.17 -4.17 4.40
N ARG A 564 25.77 -2.98 4.35
CA ARG A 564 26.63 -2.41 5.40
C ARG A 564 26.30 -0.95 5.63
N SER A 565 26.45 -0.47 6.87
CA SER A 565 26.18 0.91 7.26
C SER A 565 26.83 1.92 6.30
N GLU A 566 28.12 1.74 5.97
CA GLU A 566 28.83 2.72 5.14
C GLU A 566 28.30 2.77 3.70
N VAL A 567 27.90 1.62 3.15
CA VAL A 567 27.42 1.50 1.76
C VAL A 567 26.00 2.02 1.63
N LEU A 568 25.10 1.66 2.55
CA LEU A 568 23.73 2.19 2.52
C LEU A 568 23.74 3.69 2.82
N SER A 569 24.60 4.17 3.74
CA SER A 569 24.75 5.60 3.99
C SER A 569 25.24 6.38 2.75
N GLU A 570 26.18 5.84 1.97
CA GLU A 570 26.67 6.41 0.70
C GLU A 570 25.57 6.46 -0.38
N LEU A 571 24.70 5.44 -0.42
CA LEU A 571 23.60 5.33 -1.38
C LEU A 571 22.42 6.26 -1.06
N TYR A 572 22.11 6.42 0.23
CA TYR A 572 21.03 7.29 0.70
C TYR A 572 21.46 8.73 0.96
N ASP A 573 22.75 9.03 1.07
CA ASP A 573 23.26 10.36 1.48
C ASP A 573 22.68 10.78 2.86
N ALA A 574 22.62 9.81 3.78
CA ALA A 574 22.08 9.93 5.13
C ALA A 574 22.69 8.83 6.03
N PRO A 575 22.82 9.02 7.36
CA PRO A 575 23.34 7.98 8.25
C PRO A 575 22.36 6.80 8.37
N ILE A 576 22.82 5.62 7.95
CA ILE A 576 22.10 4.34 8.05
C ILE A 576 22.98 3.33 8.78
N ASP A 577 22.44 2.72 9.82
CA ASP A 577 23.04 1.60 10.52
C ASP A 577 22.48 0.26 10.03
N VAL A 578 23.38 -0.70 9.78
CA VAL A 578 23.01 -2.08 9.46
C VAL A 578 23.52 -3.00 10.56
N ILE A 579 22.59 -3.57 11.32
CA ILE A 579 22.88 -4.46 12.45
C ILE A 579 22.55 -5.90 12.05
N GLU A 580 23.53 -6.81 12.15
CA GLU A 580 23.27 -8.25 12.05
C GLU A 580 22.99 -8.82 13.45
N HIS A 581 21.76 -9.29 13.69
CA HIS A 581 21.39 -9.97 14.94
C HIS A 581 20.83 -11.36 14.68
N ARG A 582 21.47 -12.38 15.27
CA ARG A 582 21.10 -13.80 15.12
C ARG A 582 20.99 -14.28 13.66
N GLY A 583 21.73 -13.66 12.74
CA GLY A 583 21.70 -13.96 11.30
C GLY A 583 20.60 -13.25 10.51
N ARG A 584 19.85 -12.33 11.13
CA ARG A 584 18.96 -11.38 10.45
C ARG A 584 19.65 -10.03 10.31
N LEU A 585 19.45 -9.37 9.17
CA LEU A 585 19.86 -7.99 8.93
C LEU A 585 18.73 -7.05 9.33
N VAL A 586 19.03 -6.05 10.16
CA VAL A 586 18.14 -4.94 10.50
C VAL A 586 18.79 -3.67 9.95
N VAL A 587 18.05 -2.92 9.14
CA VAL A 587 18.49 -1.62 8.61
C VAL A 587 17.75 -0.55 9.40
N MET A 588 18.49 0.41 9.96
CA MET A 588 17.97 1.51 10.77
C MET A 588 18.44 2.82 10.15
N SER A 589 17.53 3.74 9.83
CA SER A 589 17.94 5.12 9.54
C SER A 589 18.15 5.86 10.87
N HIS A 590 19.18 6.69 10.94
CA HIS A 590 19.26 7.70 12.00
C HIS A 590 18.58 8.97 11.48
N HIS A 591 17.42 9.31 12.04
CA HIS A 591 16.97 10.70 11.99
C HIS A 591 17.99 11.54 12.75
N LEU A 592 18.81 12.29 12.02
CA LEU A 592 19.56 13.39 12.60
C LEU A 592 18.53 14.39 13.14
N GLU A 593 18.57 14.67 14.44
CA GLU A 593 17.83 15.75 15.07
C GLU A 593 18.13 17.06 14.32
N GLY A 594 17.19 17.47 13.47
CA GLY A 594 17.38 18.57 12.54
C GLY A 594 17.44 19.89 13.29
N HIS A 595 18.61 20.52 13.30
CA HIS A 595 18.77 21.90 13.78
C HIS A 595 17.71 22.81 13.14
N HIS A 596 16.94 23.52 13.97
CA HIS A 596 16.03 24.56 13.51
C HIS A 596 16.76 25.56 12.62
N CYS A 597 16.49 25.51 11.32
CA CYS A 597 16.98 26.49 10.36
C CYS A 597 16.08 27.74 10.47
N ALA A 598 16.38 28.61 11.45
CA ALA A 598 15.69 29.89 11.57
C ALA A 598 15.91 30.71 10.28
N PRO A 599 14.86 31.32 9.69
CA PRO A 599 14.99 32.04 8.43
C PRO A 599 15.95 33.23 8.58
N GLY A 600 17.07 33.16 7.85
CA GLY A 600 18.16 34.10 8.00
C GLY A 600 17.79 35.53 7.58
N HIS A 601 17.98 36.49 8.49
CA HIS A 601 18.25 37.87 8.08
C HIS A 601 19.63 37.93 7.44
N SER A 602 19.70 38.53 6.25
CA SER A 602 20.93 38.64 5.47
C SER A 602 21.97 39.57 6.14
N ALA A 603 23.21 39.10 6.20
CA ALA A 603 24.38 39.93 6.46
C ALA A 603 25.53 39.48 5.54
N ASP A 604 25.93 40.37 4.63
CA ASP A 604 26.92 40.14 3.57
C ASP A 604 28.36 40.08 4.14
N PRO A 605 29.14 39.01 3.90
CA PRO A 605 30.49 38.87 4.46
C PRO A 605 31.56 39.47 3.54
N SER A 606 32.11 40.63 3.92
CA SER A 606 33.36 41.13 3.34
C SER A 606 34.42 41.47 4.40
N ALA A 607 35.69 41.22 4.06
CA ALA A 607 36.92 41.62 4.76
C ALA A 607 37.31 40.92 6.09
N ALA A 608 37.81 39.69 5.95
CA ALA A 608 39.13 39.22 6.43
C ALA A 608 39.80 39.75 7.73
N HIS A 609 40.11 38.79 8.62
CA HIS A 609 41.33 38.64 9.46
C HIS A 609 42.10 39.85 10.05
N GLY A 610 42.26 39.85 11.39
CA GLY A 610 43.51 40.35 12.00
C GLY A 610 43.53 40.72 13.50
N GLY A 611 43.84 39.75 14.38
CA GLY A 611 44.74 39.93 15.54
C GLY A 611 44.34 40.74 16.80
N GLU A 612 44.13 40.01 17.90
CA GLU A 612 44.62 40.26 19.30
C GLU A 612 44.23 41.58 20.06
N PRO A 613 44.28 41.58 21.42
CA PRO A 613 43.23 42.26 22.21
C PRO A 613 43.65 43.48 23.03
N GLY A 614 42.65 44.25 23.47
CA GLY A 614 42.68 44.93 24.78
C GLY A 614 42.02 46.32 24.87
N GLY A 615 41.33 46.56 25.99
CA GLY A 615 41.23 47.90 26.59
C GLY A 615 39.87 48.62 26.58
N LEU A 616 39.23 48.64 27.75
CA LEU A 616 38.56 49.80 28.39
C LEU A 616 37.54 50.67 27.61
N ALA A 617 36.34 50.74 28.19
CA ALA A 617 35.32 51.80 28.04
C ALA A 617 35.83 53.16 28.63
N PRO A 618 35.10 54.31 28.62
CA PRO A 618 33.65 54.47 28.35
C PRO A 618 33.18 55.78 27.63
N GLU A 619 31.86 55.99 27.62
CA GLU A 619 31.09 57.28 27.58
C GLU A 619 31.11 58.20 26.33
N ASP A 620 29.98 58.22 25.59
CA ASP A 620 28.93 59.27 25.52
C ASP A 620 29.31 60.78 25.45
N PRO A 621 28.44 61.74 25.01
CA PRO A 621 27.24 61.71 24.13
C PRO A 621 27.35 62.71 22.93
N ARG A 622 26.27 62.83 22.11
CA ARG A 622 25.46 64.07 21.89
C ARG A 622 24.95 64.35 20.46
N VAL A 623 23.61 64.46 20.39
CA VAL A 623 22.81 65.55 19.76
C VAL A 623 22.67 65.62 18.23
N GLY A 624 21.40 65.82 17.80
CA GLY A 624 20.99 66.16 16.43
C GLY A 624 19.74 65.37 16.00
N VAL A 625 18.60 65.52 16.66
CA VAL A 625 17.52 66.48 16.27
C VAL A 625 17.08 66.30 14.81
N GLY A 626 15.81 65.91 14.60
CA GLY A 626 15.17 65.82 13.28
C GLY A 626 14.79 67.22 12.71
N PRO A 627 13.61 67.45 12.12
CA PRO A 627 12.39 66.60 12.10
C PRO A 627 11.59 66.63 10.75
N HIS A 628 10.38 66.03 10.75
CA HIS A 628 9.18 66.42 9.95
C HIS A 628 9.26 66.27 8.41
N ILE A 629 8.17 66.16 7.62
CA ILE A 629 6.68 66.17 7.80
C ILE A 629 6.13 65.26 6.66
N HIS A 630 5.22 64.32 6.91
CA HIS A 630 3.74 64.43 6.79
C HIS A 630 3.20 64.75 5.38
N ASP A 631 2.46 63.79 4.79
CA ASP A 631 1.08 63.91 4.25
C ASP A 631 0.82 63.08 2.96
N ASP A 632 0.05 62.00 3.15
CA ASP A 632 -1.22 61.62 2.53
C ASP A 632 -1.51 61.67 1.01
N ASP A 633 -2.35 60.68 0.66
CA ASP A 633 -3.45 60.65 -0.30
C ASP A 633 -3.35 59.93 -1.67
N HIS A 634 -4.45 59.21 -1.94
CA HIS A 634 -4.78 58.44 -3.13
C HIS A 634 -5.19 59.34 -4.32
N GLU A 635 -4.98 58.90 -5.57
CA GLU A 635 -6.08 58.48 -6.47
C GLU A 635 -5.63 58.05 -7.89
N THR A 636 -6.51 57.23 -8.49
CA THR A 636 -6.71 56.68 -9.86
C THR A 636 -5.98 57.23 -11.11
N HIS A 637 -5.76 56.33 -12.11
CA HIS A 637 -6.01 56.46 -13.57
C HIS A 637 -5.72 55.08 -14.25
N GLN A 638 -6.60 54.40 -15.00
CA GLN A 638 -7.26 54.63 -16.31
C GLN A 638 -6.54 54.10 -17.58
N HIS A 639 -7.34 53.53 -18.50
CA HIS A 639 -6.97 52.78 -19.73
C HIS A 639 -6.34 53.60 -20.87
N ALA A 640 -5.69 52.89 -21.82
CA ALA A 640 -5.49 53.31 -23.21
C ALA A 640 -5.79 52.16 -24.21
N ALA A 641 -6.08 52.51 -25.47
CA ALA A 641 -6.78 51.69 -26.48
C ALA A 641 -5.94 51.43 -27.77
N PRO A 642 -6.41 50.63 -28.77
CA PRO A 642 -5.57 50.03 -29.83
C PRO A 642 -5.57 50.79 -31.18
N HIS A 643 -4.88 50.24 -32.20
CA HIS A 643 -4.88 50.75 -33.58
C HIS A 643 -5.02 49.67 -34.67
N ASP A 644 -5.68 50.07 -35.76
CA ASP A 644 -6.15 49.34 -36.96
C ASP A 644 -5.09 48.99 -38.04
N VAL A 645 -5.48 48.18 -39.06
CA VAL A 645 -5.62 48.61 -40.48
C VAL A 645 -5.97 47.45 -41.48
N ALA A 646 -7.21 47.54 -41.99
CA ALA A 646 -7.73 47.38 -43.38
C ALA A 646 -7.51 46.15 -44.32
N GLU A 647 -8.67 45.76 -44.87
CA GLU A 647 -9.06 44.87 -45.99
C GLU A 647 -8.27 44.84 -47.32
N ARG A 648 -8.37 43.70 -48.04
CA ARG A 648 -8.78 43.65 -49.47
C ARG A 648 -9.20 42.26 -49.98
N ALA A 649 -9.98 42.23 -51.07
CA ALA A 649 -10.65 41.04 -51.64
C ALA A 649 -10.46 40.96 -53.20
N THR A 650 -10.95 39.98 -54.00
CA THR A 650 -12.03 38.98 -53.75
C THR A 650 -11.71 37.51 -54.19
N PRO A 651 -12.14 36.88 -55.33
CA PRO A 651 -12.57 35.47 -55.27
C PRO A 651 -12.02 34.47 -56.33
N GLY A 652 -12.22 33.15 -56.15
CA GLY A 652 -11.98 32.19 -57.25
C GLY A 652 -12.22 30.68 -57.05
N ARG A 653 -13.44 30.22 -57.39
CA ARG A 653 -13.81 28.90 -57.96
C ARG A 653 -13.53 27.55 -57.26
N ARG A 654 -14.64 26.82 -57.08
CA ARG A 654 -14.81 25.34 -57.08
C ARG A 654 -13.99 24.59 -58.13
N THR A 655 -13.56 23.37 -57.79
CA THR A 655 -14.03 22.10 -58.41
C THR A 655 -13.58 20.90 -57.57
N GLY A 656 -14.40 19.84 -57.52
CA GLY A 656 -13.98 18.53 -57.02
C GLY A 656 -14.14 17.46 -58.09
N ALA A 657 -13.36 16.39 -58.02
CA ALA A 657 -13.67 15.10 -58.65
C ALA A 657 -12.77 13.99 -58.07
N ALA A 658 -13.39 12.83 -57.86
CA ALA A 658 -12.81 11.62 -57.31
C ALA A 658 -11.63 11.02 -58.09
N ARG A 659 -10.82 10.22 -57.38
CA ARG A 659 -10.56 8.82 -57.76
C ARG A 659 -10.31 7.95 -56.54
#